data_AF-A0A9P1IBG2-F1
#
_entry.id   AF-A0A9P1IBG2-F1
#
_cell.length_a   1.000
_cell.length_b   1.000
_cell.length_c   1.000
_cell.angle_alpha   90.00
_cell.angle_beta   90.00
_cell.angle_gamma   90.00
#
_symmetry.space_group_name_H-M   'P 1'
#
loop_
_entity.id
_entity.type
_entity.pdbx_description
1 polymer ?
#
loop_
_entity_poly.entity_id
_entity_poly.type
_entity_poly.pdbx_seq_one_letter_code
_entity_poly.pdbx_strand_id
1 'polypeptide(L)'
;MFGNALKNLNDYCQEKSQRLRNSLSPSRSSQSSTNMSQSETNSEIPSPPTEMQPQNPAVSPENNKKEGMSRDEFRKFGKETVDYIVDYLETIHKRRVVPAIEPGYLKDLIPQEAPNRPESFETCMEDFEKLIMPGITHWQHPRFHAYFPAGNSFPSIIADMLSDAIGSVGFSWAACPAMTELELVVLDWFGKMIGLPKEFLPYTEDGKGGGVIQSSASECNFVTLLAARFEVMKELRQRFPFVEDGLLLSKLIAYCSKEAHSSVEKACMIGMVKLRILETDSKFRLRGETLRNAIQEDRNLGLIPFFVSTTLGTTSCCSFDVLSEIGPICKNNDLWLHVDAAYAGSAMICPEFRPLMNGIEYAMSFNTNPNKWMLLNFDCSTMWVRDRFKLTQALVVDPLYLQHSWAGESIDYRHWGIPLSRRFRSLKLWFVIRMYGVEGLQKYIREHVRLAKRFEMLLKNDARFEVINEVIMGLVCFRLKGDDKINKSLLTILNASGRIHMVPASLSDRYVIRFCVCAENATDKDIDTAFEIIAQTAEHVLHENAKSSIAEEDEEEAALEEMVQDLKIAENTNIFISPEEPEPLRTFKRQDSMPQKLERQLSKDELLAQKQQETLAKKRSFLVRMVSDPKCYNPKIVRHLNMANHRKMSQDLYRDRTMMQAISHGQRPNRLSQSPIGTSLNWETEDEDRIVAEVQTGVQTPL
;
A
#
# COMPACT_ATOMS: atom_id res chain seq x y z
N MET A 1 -12.46 -5.83 -57.32
CA MET A 1 -11.80 -4.86 -56.42
C MET A 1 -10.54 -5.42 -55.74
N PHE A 2 -10.60 -6.59 -55.08
CA PHE A 2 -9.47 -7.13 -54.29
C PHE A 2 -8.08 -7.19 -54.96
N GLY A 3 -7.98 -7.48 -56.26
CA GLY A 3 -6.68 -7.57 -56.95
C GLY A 3 -5.83 -6.30 -56.90
N ASN A 4 -6.45 -5.11 -56.97
CA ASN A 4 -5.70 -3.84 -56.93
C ASN A 4 -5.20 -3.53 -55.52
N ALA A 5 -5.92 -3.94 -54.46
CA ALA A 5 -5.48 -3.75 -53.09
C ALA A 5 -4.21 -4.57 -52.78
N LEU A 6 -4.19 -5.84 -53.21
CA LEU A 6 -3.01 -6.71 -53.10
C LEU A 6 -1.81 -6.17 -53.89
N LYS A 7 -2.04 -5.65 -55.10
CA LYS A 7 -0.97 -5.05 -55.90
C LYS A 7 -0.39 -3.80 -55.24
N ASN A 8 -1.23 -2.86 -54.83
CA ASN A 8 -0.80 -1.64 -54.14
C ASN A 8 -0.03 -1.93 -52.84
N LEU A 9 -0.44 -2.97 -52.09
CA LEU A 9 0.26 -3.40 -50.88
C LEU A 9 1.64 -3.99 -51.18
N ASN A 10 1.74 -4.84 -52.22
CA ASN A 10 3.01 -5.41 -52.66
C ASN A 10 3.97 -4.32 -53.18
N ASP A 11 3.48 -3.38 -53.98
CA ASP A 11 4.27 -2.27 -54.53
C ASP A 11 4.77 -1.34 -53.41
N TYR A 12 3.93 -1.03 -52.40
CA TYR A 12 4.33 -0.31 -51.19
C TYR A 12 5.38 -1.05 -50.35
N CYS A 13 5.23 -2.37 -50.17
CA CYS A 13 6.22 -3.19 -49.49
C CYS A 13 7.56 -3.21 -50.23
N GLN A 14 7.57 -3.34 -51.56
CA GLN A 14 8.80 -3.28 -52.36
C GLN A 14 9.47 -1.91 -52.28
N GLU A 15 8.70 -0.82 -52.37
CA GLU A 15 9.26 0.54 -52.24
C GLU A 15 9.90 0.76 -50.86
N LYS A 16 9.23 0.32 -49.79
CA LYS A 16 9.75 0.40 -48.41
C LYS A 16 11.02 -0.44 -48.22
N SER A 17 11.06 -1.65 -48.78
CA SER A 17 12.27 -2.49 -48.81
C SER A 17 13.40 -1.88 -49.67
N GLN A 18 13.08 -1.14 -50.72
CA GLN A 18 14.08 -0.45 -51.54
C GLN A 18 14.68 0.75 -50.80
N ARG A 19 13.85 1.57 -50.15
CA ARG A 19 14.30 2.68 -49.30
C ARG A 19 15.20 2.18 -48.16
N LEU A 20 14.85 1.08 -47.50
CA LEU A 20 15.69 0.45 -46.47
C LEU A 20 17.04 -0.06 -47.00
N ARG A 21 17.07 -0.71 -48.18
CA ARG A 21 18.32 -1.14 -48.82
C ARG A 21 19.22 0.05 -49.18
N ASN A 22 18.64 1.15 -49.67
CA ASN A 22 19.37 2.37 -50.00
C ASN A 22 19.93 3.10 -48.76
N SER A 23 19.30 2.95 -47.58
CA SER A 23 19.82 3.51 -46.32
C SER A 23 20.91 2.66 -45.64
N LEU A 24 21.18 1.44 -46.13
CA LEU A 24 22.04 0.44 -45.48
C LEU A 24 23.23 -0.02 -46.36
N SER A 25 23.53 0.70 -47.45
CA SER A 25 24.65 0.38 -48.35
C SER A 25 25.94 1.12 -47.97
N PRO A 26 27.01 0.45 -47.49
CA PRO A 26 28.31 1.07 -47.28
C PRO A 26 29.04 1.28 -48.61
N SER A 27 29.88 2.31 -48.70
CA SER A 27 30.80 2.52 -49.82
C SER A 27 31.82 1.38 -49.91
N ARG A 28 31.81 0.62 -51.00
CA ARG A 28 32.72 -0.51 -51.23
C ARG A 28 34.12 -0.06 -51.69
N SER A 29 35.14 -0.55 -51.00
CA SER A 29 36.43 -0.97 -51.59
C SER A 29 36.71 -2.41 -51.12
N SER A 30 36.13 -3.41 -51.78
CA SER A 30 36.80 -4.15 -52.87
C SER A 30 37.99 -5.00 -52.39
N GLN A 31 37.74 -6.28 -52.09
CA GLN A 31 38.29 -7.40 -52.88
C GLN A 31 37.57 -8.72 -52.55
N SER A 32 37.97 -9.81 -53.21
CA SER A 32 37.17 -11.04 -53.39
C SER A 32 37.27 -12.03 -52.23
N SER A 33 36.13 -12.61 -51.86
CA SER A 33 36.04 -13.87 -51.12
C SER A 33 35.97 -15.06 -52.07
N THR A 34 36.77 -16.10 -51.81
CA THR A 34 36.64 -17.42 -52.46
C THR A 34 36.45 -18.50 -51.39
N ASN A 35 35.70 -19.55 -51.71
CA ASN A 35 35.24 -20.55 -50.75
C ASN A 35 36.35 -21.54 -50.32
N MET A 36 36.29 -22.09 -49.09
CA MET A 36 36.01 -23.52 -48.81
C MET A 36 36.45 -24.00 -47.41
N SER A 37 35.78 -25.09 -47.02
CA SER A 37 35.89 -26.00 -45.87
C SER A 37 37.26 -26.34 -45.25
N GLN A 38 37.21 -26.66 -43.95
CA GLN A 38 37.87 -27.79 -43.26
C GLN A 38 39.31 -28.20 -43.64
N SER A 39 40.25 -28.00 -42.71
CA SER A 39 41.11 -29.09 -42.21
C SER A 39 41.82 -28.69 -40.90
N GLU A 40 42.35 -29.67 -40.18
CA GLU A 40 43.17 -29.49 -38.96
C GLU A 40 44.63 -29.11 -39.32
N THR A 41 45.35 -28.51 -38.36
CA THR A 41 46.68 -28.96 -37.81
C THR A 41 47.52 -27.79 -37.26
N ASN A 42 48.41 -28.10 -36.30
CA ASN A 42 49.39 -27.17 -35.75
C ASN A 42 50.64 -27.06 -36.66
N SER A 43 51.24 -25.88 -36.76
CA SER A 43 52.70 -25.70 -36.76
C SER A 43 53.10 -24.22 -36.61
N GLU A 44 54.34 -24.00 -36.15
CA GLU A 44 54.92 -22.68 -35.84
C GLU A 44 55.60 -22.06 -37.07
N ILE A 45 55.51 -20.73 -37.24
CA ILE A 45 56.25 -19.95 -38.27
C ILE A 45 56.80 -18.65 -37.62
N PRO A 46 58.03 -18.19 -37.94
CA PRO A 46 58.79 -17.29 -37.06
C PRO A 46 58.83 -15.80 -37.48
N SER A 47 59.34 -14.95 -36.58
CA SER A 47 59.82 -13.57 -36.84
C SER A 47 60.93 -13.55 -37.91
N PRO A 48 61.05 -12.50 -38.76
CA PRO A 48 61.58 -11.17 -38.34
C PRO A 48 60.93 -10.01 -39.18
N PRO A 49 61.49 -8.78 -39.33
CA PRO A 49 62.64 -8.12 -38.70
C PRO A 49 62.33 -6.74 -38.06
N THR A 50 63.37 -6.12 -37.47
CA THR A 50 63.34 -4.80 -36.81
C THR A 50 63.74 -3.66 -37.75
N GLU A 51 63.07 -2.50 -37.66
CA GLU A 51 63.62 -1.22 -38.11
C GLU A 51 63.19 -0.06 -37.18
N MET A 52 63.77 1.14 -37.32
CA MET A 52 64.01 2.04 -36.17
C MET A 52 63.17 3.33 -36.07
N GLN A 53 62.75 3.62 -34.82
CA GLN A 53 62.63 4.96 -34.21
C GLN A 53 61.48 5.89 -34.71
N PRO A 54 61.08 6.97 -33.98
CA PRO A 54 61.78 7.71 -32.92
C PRO A 54 61.26 7.54 -31.47
N GLN A 55 62.05 8.09 -30.55
CA GLN A 55 61.78 8.13 -29.11
C GLN A 55 60.68 9.15 -28.78
N ASN A 56 59.65 8.72 -28.04
CA ASN A 56 58.89 9.61 -27.16
C ASN A 56 59.40 9.44 -25.72
N PRO A 57 59.43 10.49 -24.89
CA PRO A 57 59.90 10.40 -23.51
C PRO A 57 59.01 9.46 -22.69
N ALA A 58 59.63 8.72 -21.76
CA ALA A 58 58.91 7.77 -20.92
C ALA A 58 57.93 8.48 -19.98
N VAL A 59 56.63 8.37 -20.29
CA VAL A 59 55.57 8.67 -19.32
C VAL A 59 55.64 7.60 -18.24
N SER A 60 55.88 8.02 -16.99
CA SER A 60 55.95 7.10 -15.85
C SER A 60 54.60 6.37 -15.65
N PRO A 61 54.61 5.06 -15.33
CA PRO A 61 53.39 4.29 -15.09
C PRO A 61 52.77 4.57 -13.70
N GLU A 62 52.76 5.84 -13.27
CA GLU A 62 52.21 6.29 -11.98
C GLU A 62 50.81 6.92 -12.11
N ASN A 63 50.20 6.86 -13.31
CA ASN A 63 48.79 7.22 -13.51
C ASN A 63 47.83 6.02 -13.29
N ASN A 64 48.06 5.27 -12.21
CA ASN A 64 47.07 4.33 -11.67
C ASN A 64 45.93 5.14 -11.02
N LYS A 65 45.03 5.69 -11.85
CA LYS A 65 43.75 6.23 -11.40
C LYS A 65 42.98 5.11 -10.69
N LYS A 66 42.79 5.23 -9.38
CA LYS A 66 41.83 4.40 -8.64
C LYS A 66 40.42 4.77 -9.06
N GLU A 67 39.90 4.09 -10.07
CA GLU A 67 38.50 4.19 -10.47
C GLU A 67 37.63 3.33 -9.54
N GLY A 68 37.21 3.93 -8.43
CA GLY A 68 36.35 3.30 -7.42
C GLY A 68 37.06 2.46 -6.37
N MET A 69 36.27 1.73 -5.59
CA MET A 69 36.73 0.86 -4.49
C MET A 69 37.37 -0.42 -5.04
N SER A 70 38.60 -0.72 -4.63
CA SER A 70 39.30 -1.95 -5.03
C SER A 70 38.81 -3.19 -4.28
N ARG A 71 39.21 -4.38 -4.74
CA ARG A 71 38.81 -5.68 -4.15
C ARG A 71 39.27 -5.85 -2.70
N ASP A 72 40.43 -5.29 -2.34
CA ASP A 72 40.99 -5.40 -1.00
C ASP A 72 40.38 -4.35 -0.05
N GLU A 73 40.05 -3.16 -0.56
CA GLU A 73 39.22 -2.18 0.14
C GLU A 73 37.81 -2.74 0.41
N PHE A 74 37.16 -3.35 -0.58
CA PHE A 74 35.88 -4.05 -0.38
C PHE A 74 35.99 -5.17 0.68
N ARG A 75 37.09 -5.92 0.72
CA ARG A 75 37.31 -6.96 1.75
C ARG A 75 37.59 -6.38 3.14
N LYS A 76 38.18 -5.18 3.24
CA LYS A 76 38.32 -4.42 4.50
C LYS A 76 36.95 -3.94 4.95
N PHE A 77 36.34 -3.04 4.17
CA PHE A 77 35.11 -2.33 4.51
C PHE A 77 33.91 -3.27 4.66
N GLY A 78 33.85 -4.36 3.90
CA GLY A 78 32.82 -5.39 4.08
C GLY A 78 32.88 -6.14 5.41
N LYS A 79 34.07 -6.28 6.03
CA LYS A 79 34.20 -6.81 7.39
C LYS A 79 33.80 -5.79 8.43
N GLU A 80 34.35 -4.59 8.33
CA GLU A 80 34.03 -3.46 9.24
C GLU A 80 32.52 -3.17 9.24
N THR A 81 31.83 -3.34 8.10
CA THR A 81 30.37 -3.24 8.01
C THR A 81 29.63 -4.40 8.69
N VAL A 82 30.16 -5.63 8.63
CA VAL A 82 29.57 -6.80 9.34
C VAL A 82 29.72 -6.64 10.85
N ASP A 83 30.92 -6.27 11.32
CA ASP A 83 31.20 -6.00 12.74
C ASP A 83 30.28 -4.88 13.26
N TYR A 84 30.16 -3.79 12.49
CA TYR A 84 29.23 -2.68 12.76
C TYR A 84 27.76 -3.12 12.87
N ILE A 85 27.28 -4.01 11.99
CA ILE A 85 25.89 -4.51 12.02
C ILE A 85 25.62 -5.31 13.30
N VAL A 86 26.59 -6.09 13.78
CA VAL A 86 26.49 -6.83 15.05
C VAL A 86 26.45 -5.86 16.23
N ASP A 87 27.43 -4.95 16.32
CA ASP A 87 27.51 -3.93 17.38
C ASP A 87 26.24 -3.07 17.43
N TYR A 88 25.69 -2.67 16.28
CA TYR A 88 24.44 -1.91 16.19
C TYR A 88 23.25 -2.69 16.77
N LEU A 89 23.11 -3.97 16.45
CA LEU A 89 21.99 -4.80 16.91
C LEU A 89 22.11 -5.14 18.41
N GLU A 90 23.31 -5.48 18.90
CA GLU A 90 23.52 -5.73 20.33
C GLU A 90 23.30 -4.47 21.17
N THR A 91 23.80 -3.32 20.71
CA THR A 91 23.72 -2.05 21.44
C THR A 91 22.45 -1.23 21.16
N ILE A 92 21.52 -1.73 20.32
CA ILE A 92 20.31 -0.99 19.89
C ILE A 92 19.48 -0.44 21.04
N HIS A 93 19.50 -1.14 22.20
CA HIS A 93 18.81 -0.76 23.43
C HIS A 93 19.27 0.56 24.05
N LYS A 94 20.47 1.04 23.67
CA LYS A 94 21.05 2.34 24.07
C LYS A 94 20.52 3.49 23.22
N ARG A 95 19.95 3.22 22.04
CA ARG A 95 19.40 4.24 21.12
C ARG A 95 17.94 4.54 21.45
N ARG A 96 17.46 5.71 21.01
CA ARG A 96 16.08 6.19 21.19
C ARG A 96 15.19 5.55 20.10
N VAL A 97 14.10 4.86 20.46
CA VAL A 97 13.32 4.01 19.52
C VAL A 97 12.83 4.78 18.29
N VAL A 98 12.36 6.01 18.50
CA VAL A 98 11.94 6.96 17.46
C VAL A 98 12.73 8.26 17.58
N PRO A 99 13.21 8.85 16.48
CA PRO A 99 14.11 10.00 16.50
C PRO A 99 13.42 11.28 17.00
N ALA A 100 14.21 12.25 17.45
CA ALA A 100 13.75 13.54 17.97
C ALA A 100 14.00 14.67 16.95
N ILE A 101 13.37 14.57 15.77
CA ILE A 101 13.64 15.41 14.59
C ILE A 101 12.36 16.00 13.98
N GLU A 102 12.51 17.07 13.21
CA GLU A 102 11.44 17.64 12.40
C GLU A 102 11.54 17.21 10.91
N PRO A 103 10.42 17.20 10.16
CA PRO A 103 10.45 16.98 8.72
C PRO A 103 11.35 17.99 8.00
N GLY A 104 12.40 17.48 7.33
CA GLY A 104 13.40 18.27 6.62
C GLY A 104 14.80 18.31 7.26
N TYR A 105 14.99 17.79 8.49
CA TYR A 105 16.23 17.92 9.26
C TYR A 105 17.54 17.65 8.48
N LEU A 106 17.55 16.63 7.62
CA LEU A 106 18.74 16.19 6.89
C LEU A 106 19.14 17.15 5.74
N LYS A 107 18.20 17.94 5.23
CA LYS A 107 18.39 18.75 4.00
C LYS A 107 19.55 19.75 4.14
N ASP A 108 19.70 20.34 5.32
CA ASP A 108 20.67 21.38 5.59
C ASP A 108 21.92 20.84 6.32
N LEU A 109 22.00 19.52 6.49
CA LEU A 109 23.15 18.77 7.02
C LEU A 109 24.00 18.12 5.91
N ILE A 110 23.42 17.89 4.73
CA ILE A 110 24.05 17.26 3.57
C ILE A 110 24.39 18.35 2.51
N PRO A 111 25.51 18.22 1.75
CA PRO A 111 25.80 19.11 0.63
C PRO A 111 24.62 19.25 -0.35
N GLN A 112 24.38 20.47 -0.85
CA GLN A 112 23.24 20.73 -1.76
C GLN A 112 23.45 20.16 -3.18
N GLU A 113 24.67 19.77 -3.52
CA GLU A 113 25.06 19.14 -4.79
C GLU A 113 25.91 17.90 -4.51
N ALA A 114 25.87 16.92 -5.42
CA ALA A 114 26.67 15.69 -5.30
C ALA A 114 28.18 15.96 -5.50
N PRO A 115 29.06 15.20 -4.84
CA PRO A 115 30.50 15.46 -4.90
C PRO A 115 31.09 15.17 -6.29
N ASN A 116 31.84 16.14 -6.82
CA ASN A 116 32.52 16.04 -8.13
C ASN A 116 33.77 15.12 -8.13
N ARG A 117 34.10 14.52 -6.99
CA ARG A 117 35.24 13.61 -6.77
C ARG A 117 34.83 12.55 -5.74
N PRO A 118 35.40 11.34 -5.76
CA PRO A 118 35.10 10.33 -4.75
C PRO A 118 35.55 10.79 -3.36
N GLU A 119 34.71 10.54 -2.36
CA GLU A 119 35.01 10.67 -0.93
C GLU A 119 35.37 9.28 -0.36
N SER A 120 35.95 9.22 0.84
CA SER A 120 36.37 7.94 1.44
C SER A 120 35.19 7.19 2.07
N PHE A 121 35.32 5.88 2.21
CA PHE A 121 34.34 5.07 2.95
C PHE A 121 34.26 5.52 4.42
N GLU A 122 35.40 5.89 5.01
CA GLU A 122 35.50 6.43 6.35
C GLU A 122 34.64 7.69 6.52
N THR A 123 34.72 8.67 5.61
CA THR A 123 33.85 9.88 5.65
C THR A 123 32.38 9.53 5.48
N CYS A 124 32.04 8.62 4.56
CA CYS A 124 30.67 8.14 4.38
C CYS A 124 30.10 7.46 5.65
N MET A 125 30.92 6.72 6.40
CA MET A 125 30.52 6.07 7.65
C MET A 125 30.43 7.05 8.83
N GLU A 126 31.31 8.05 8.90
CA GLU A 126 31.22 9.13 9.88
C GLU A 126 29.89 9.89 9.73
N ASP A 127 29.54 10.31 8.51
CA ASP A 127 28.26 11.00 8.27
C ASP A 127 27.04 10.06 8.34
N PHE A 128 27.20 8.75 8.12
CA PHE A 128 26.14 7.77 8.39
C PHE A 128 25.76 7.72 9.88
N GLU A 129 26.73 7.62 10.80
CA GLU A 129 26.43 7.66 12.24
C GLU A 129 26.04 9.05 12.75
N LYS A 130 26.61 10.11 12.17
CA LYS A 130 26.43 11.49 12.63
C LYS A 130 25.15 12.16 12.09
N LEU A 131 24.71 11.83 10.88
CA LEU A 131 23.61 12.51 10.17
C LEU A 131 22.43 11.58 9.85
N ILE A 132 22.68 10.32 9.50
CA ILE A 132 21.62 9.37 9.14
C ILE A 132 21.05 8.69 10.39
N MET A 133 21.88 8.03 11.20
CA MET A 133 21.43 7.27 12.39
C MET A 133 20.56 8.06 13.39
N PRO A 134 20.81 9.37 13.67
CA PRO A 134 19.94 10.15 14.57
C PRO A 134 18.52 10.38 14.03
N GLY A 135 18.27 10.11 12.74
CA GLY A 135 16.95 10.13 12.12
C GLY A 135 16.33 8.75 11.86
N ILE A 136 17.01 7.65 12.24
CA ILE A 136 16.47 6.29 12.08
C ILE A 136 15.44 6.00 13.17
N THR A 137 14.32 5.40 12.77
CA THR A 137 13.43 4.69 13.70
C THR A 137 13.92 3.26 13.81
N HIS A 138 14.26 2.80 15.02
CA HIS A 138 14.90 1.51 15.23
C HIS A 138 13.87 0.37 15.31
N TRP A 139 13.38 -0.09 14.15
CA TRP A 139 12.39 -1.18 14.01
C TRP A 139 12.75 -2.49 14.72
N GLN A 140 14.05 -2.76 14.90
CA GLN A 140 14.56 -3.97 15.57
C GLN A 140 14.75 -3.82 17.09
N HIS A 141 14.49 -2.64 17.66
CA HIS A 141 14.66 -2.41 19.09
C HIS A 141 13.56 -3.15 19.89
N PRO A 142 13.89 -3.88 20.98
CA PRO A 142 12.91 -4.51 21.88
C PRO A 142 11.76 -3.64 22.43
N ARG A 143 11.81 -2.31 22.30
CA ARG A 143 10.77 -1.36 22.73
C ARG A 143 10.00 -0.75 21.54
N PHE A 144 10.18 -1.30 20.34
CA PHE A 144 9.38 -1.01 19.15
C PHE A 144 8.19 -1.99 19.10
N HIS A 145 6.98 -1.45 19.23
CA HIS A 145 5.72 -2.24 19.24
C HIS A 145 4.69 -1.69 18.25
N ALA A 146 5.12 -0.80 17.36
CA ALA A 146 4.31 -0.17 16.33
C ALA A 146 4.04 -1.11 15.14
N TYR A 147 2.99 -0.78 14.36
CA TYR A 147 2.61 -1.47 13.12
C TYR A 147 2.50 -3.00 13.28
N PHE A 148 3.40 -3.74 12.64
CA PHE A 148 3.65 -5.18 12.80
C PHE A 148 5.17 -5.38 12.74
N PRO A 149 5.70 -6.57 13.09
CA PRO A 149 7.12 -6.82 13.04
C PRO A 149 7.65 -6.70 11.61
N ALA A 150 8.94 -6.41 11.48
CA ALA A 150 9.70 -6.56 10.25
C ALA A 150 10.91 -7.45 10.58
N GLY A 151 11.02 -8.62 9.96
CA GLY A 151 12.10 -9.57 10.25
C GLY A 151 13.48 -9.01 9.88
N ASN A 152 14.55 -9.44 10.54
CA ASN A 152 15.91 -9.04 10.20
C ASN A 152 16.98 -10.01 10.74
N SER A 153 16.84 -11.30 10.47
CA SER A 153 17.81 -12.29 10.93
C SER A 153 19.12 -12.27 10.12
N PHE A 154 20.23 -12.68 10.76
CA PHE A 154 21.54 -12.78 10.09
C PHE A 154 21.54 -13.68 8.83
N PRO A 155 20.86 -14.87 8.80
CA PRO A 155 20.69 -15.63 7.56
C PRO A 155 20.01 -14.87 6.42
N SER A 156 19.07 -13.97 6.73
CA SER A 156 18.45 -13.12 5.70
C SER A 156 19.43 -12.05 5.18
N ILE A 157 20.23 -11.45 6.06
CA ILE A 157 21.20 -10.40 5.70
C ILE A 157 22.30 -11.00 4.81
N ILE A 158 22.92 -12.11 5.24
CA ILE A 158 23.98 -12.81 4.48
C ILE A 158 23.46 -13.28 3.10
N ALA A 159 22.20 -13.69 3.01
CA ALA A 159 21.60 -14.12 1.75
C ALA A 159 21.24 -12.97 0.80
N ASP A 160 20.77 -11.81 1.29
CA ASP A 160 20.63 -10.62 0.44
C ASP A 160 22.02 -10.13 -0.02
N MET A 161 23.07 -10.15 0.82
CA MET A 161 24.45 -9.84 0.40
C MET A 161 24.93 -10.74 -0.75
N LEU A 162 24.57 -12.03 -0.74
CA LEU A 162 24.85 -12.95 -1.85
C LEU A 162 24.00 -12.67 -3.09
N SER A 163 22.71 -12.34 -2.94
CA SER A 163 21.83 -11.89 -4.03
C SER A 163 22.43 -10.69 -4.76
N ASP A 164 22.87 -9.69 -3.99
CA ASP A 164 23.33 -8.42 -4.52
C ASP A 164 24.73 -8.54 -5.15
N ALA A 165 25.60 -9.40 -4.62
CA ALA A 165 26.87 -9.78 -5.25
C ALA A 165 26.69 -10.61 -6.53
N ILE A 166 25.59 -11.38 -6.66
CA ILE A 166 25.23 -12.11 -7.88
C ILE A 166 24.62 -11.19 -8.95
N GLY A 167 23.97 -10.08 -8.54
CA GLY A 167 23.51 -9.00 -9.43
C GLY A 167 22.50 -9.39 -10.53
N SER A 168 21.95 -10.61 -10.48
CA SER A 168 21.19 -11.20 -11.59
C SER A 168 19.73 -10.75 -11.63
N VAL A 169 19.17 -10.66 -12.83
CA VAL A 169 17.79 -10.21 -13.08
C VAL A 169 16.98 -11.32 -13.75
N GLY A 170 16.26 -12.10 -12.95
CA GLY A 170 15.50 -13.27 -13.40
C GLY A 170 14.10 -12.93 -13.90
N PHE A 171 13.96 -12.10 -14.93
CA PHE A 171 12.64 -11.81 -15.51
C PHE A 171 12.00 -13.05 -16.18
N SER A 172 12.84 -13.91 -16.75
CA SER A 172 12.47 -15.21 -17.32
C SER A 172 13.34 -16.33 -16.75
N TRP A 173 12.94 -17.59 -16.97
CA TRP A 173 13.79 -18.74 -16.67
C TRP A 173 15.14 -18.63 -17.37
N ALA A 174 15.16 -18.29 -18.67
CA ALA A 174 16.40 -18.21 -19.44
C ALA A 174 17.32 -17.05 -19.01
N ALA A 175 16.80 -16.00 -18.36
CA ALA A 175 17.61 -14.89 -17.84
C ALA A 175 18.44 -15.29 -16.61
N CYS A 176 17.90 -16.15 -15.74
CA CYS A 176 18.67 -16.81 -14.69
C CYS A 176 17.91 -18.03 -14.13
N PRO A 177 18.20 -19.26 -14.59
CA PRO A 177 17.43 -20.45 -14.20
C PRO A 177 17.36 -20.65 -12.69
N ALA A 178 18.48 -20.50 -11.99
CA ALA A 178 18.57 -20.67 -10.53
C ALA A 178 17.63 -19.74 -9.75
N MET A 179 17.32 -18.54 -10.26
CA MET A 179 16.38 -17.61 -9.62
C MET A 179 14.93 -18.06 -9.76
N THR A 180 14.57 -18.72 -10.87
CA THR A 180 13.24 -19.28 -11.08
C THR A 180 13.08 -20.61 -10.32
N GLU A 181 14.02 -21.54 -10.49
CA GLU A 181 13.96 -22.87 -9.87
C GLU A 181 13.97 -22.79 -8.34
N LEU A 182 14.85 -21.99 -7.74
CA LEU A 182 14.88 -21.88 -6.28
C LEU A 182 13.61 -21.24 -5.73
N GLU A 183 12.97 -20.32 -6.49
CA GLU A 183 11.70 -19.73 -6.07
C GLU A 183 10.54 -20.75 -6.11
N LEU A 184 10.50 -21.62 -7.12
CA LEU A 184 9.54 -22.74 -7.17
C LEU A 184 9.75 -23.69 -5.98
N VAL A 185 10.99 -24.08 -5.70
CA VAL A 185 11.34 -24.96 -4.58
C VAL A 185 10.95 -24.36 -3.22
N VAL A 186 11.31 -23.11 -2.91
CA VAL A 186 10.98 -22.53 -1.59
C VAL A 186 9.50 -22.21 -1.42
N LEU A 187 8.75 -21.95 -2.50
CA LEU A 187 7.31 -21.68 -2.41
C LEU A 187 6.46 -22.96 -2.37
N ASP A 188 6.97 -24.07 -2.91
CA ASP A 188 6.46 -25.41 -2.58
C ASP A 188 6.70 -25.74 -1.09
N TRP A 189 7.94 -25.60 -0.61
CA TRP A 189 8.30 -25.87 0.78
C TRP A 189 7.47 -25.01 1.75
N PHE A 190 7.40 -23.71 1.52
CA PHE A 190 6.70 -22.79 2.42
C PHE A 190 5.18 -22.94 2.33
N GLY A 191 4.62 -23.24 1.16
CA GLY A 191 3.20 -23.60 1.02
C GLY A 191 2.85 -24.87 1.82
N LYS A 192 3.72 -25.89 1.78
CA LYS A 192 3.60 -27.11 2.60
C LYS A 192 3.79 -26.83 4.10
N MET A 193 4.70 -25.93 4.47
CA MET A 193 4.87 -25.50 5.87
C MET A 193 3.62 -24.79 6.41
N ILE A 194 3.01 -23.88 5.64
CA ILE A 194 1.73 -23.23 5.98
C ILE A 194 0.58 -24.25 6.06
N GLY A 195 0.63 -25.29 5.22
CA GLY A 195 -0.47 -26.24 5.05
C GLY A 195 -1.52 -25.76 4.04
N LEU A 196 -1.08 -25.07 2.98
CA LEU A 196 -1.95 -24.70 1.87
C LEU A 196 -2.48 -25.94 1.13
N PRO A 197 -3.71 -25.90 0.56
CA PRO A 197 -4.21 -26.93 -0.34
C PRO A 197 -3.23 -27.24 -1.49
N LYS A 198 -3.16 -28.51 -1.91
CA LYS A 198 -2.22 -28.97 -2.95
C LYS A 198 -2.37 -28.22 -4.27
N GLU A 199 -3.57 -27.71 -4.54
CA GLU A 199 -3.94 -26.96 -5.74
C GLU A 199 -3.21 -25.60 -5.85
N PHE A 200 -2.54 -25.13 -4.79
CA PHE A 200 -1.66 -23.95 -4.81
C PHE A 200 -0.18 -24.28 -5.06
N LEU A 201 0.23 -25.56 -4.92
CA LEU A 201 1.65 -25.94 -4.94
C LEU A 201 2.14 -26.17 -6.39
N PRO A 202 3.36 -25.73 -6.75
CA PRO A 202 3.83 -25.75 -8.14
C PRO A 202 4.16 -27.16 -8.67
N TYR A 203 4.45 -28.12 -7.79
CA TYR A 203 4.81 -29.50 -8.15
C TYR A 203 3.67 -30.52 -7.92
N THR A 204 2.42 -30.06 -7.82
CA THR A 204 1.26 -30.96 -7.80
C THR A 204 1.00 -31.53 -9.19
N GLU A 205 0.81 -32.84 -9.29
CA GLU A 205 0.46 -33.54 -10.53
C GLU A 205 -0.87 -32.99 -11.11
N ASP A 206 -0.89 -32.74 -12.42
CA ASP A 206 -1.93 -31.95 -13.14
C ASP A 206 -2.24 -30.56 -12.53
N GLY A 207 -1.36 -30.05 -11.66
CA GLY A 207 -1.53 -28.83 -10.91
C GLY A 207 -1.45 -27.58 -11.77
N LYS A 208 -2.51 -26.75 -11.71
CA LYS A 208 -2.53 -25.40 -12.30
C LYS A 208 -2.00 -24.31 -11.37
N GLY A 209 -1.74 -24.62 -10.10
CA GLY A 209 -1.27 -23.65 -9.12
C GLY A 209 0.18 -23.22 -9.28
N GLY A 210 0.65 -22.51 -8.26
CA GLY A 210 2.02 -22.09 -8.05
C GLY A 210 2.08 -20.81 -7.21
N GLY A 211 3.30 -20.42 -6.82
CA GLY A 211 3.54 -19.17 -6.09
C GLY A 211 4.60 -18.29 -6.74
N VAL A 212 4.68 -17.03 -6.29
CA VAL A 212 5.67 -16.01 -6.67
C VAL A 212 6.02 -15.12 -5.46
N ILE A 213 7.23 -14.56 -5.42
CA ILE A 213 7.63 -13.55 -4.41
C ILE A 213 7.53 -12.13 -4.99
N GLN A 214 6.55 -11.35 -4.49
CA GLN A 214 6.34 -9.92 -4.76
C GLN A 214 7.09 -9.04 -3.74
N SER A 215 7.19 -7.73 -3.99
CA SER A 215 7.77 -6.79 -3.00
C SER A 215 6.78 -6.40 -1.89
N SER A 216 5.46 -6.51 -2.08
CA SER A 216 4.49 -6.17 -1.03
C SER A 216 3.15 -6.93 -1.14
N ALA A 217 2.46 -7.08 -0.01
CA ALA A 217 1.06 -7.52 0.01
C ALA A 217 0.13 -6.57 -0.78
N SER A 218 0.53 -5.31 -0.98
CA SER A 218 -0.20 -4.37 -1.83
C SER A 218 -0.13 -4.77 -3.30
N GLU A 219 1.02 -5.25 -3.77
CA GLU A 219 1.14 -5.86 -5.09
C GLU A 219 0.32 -7.15 -5.17
N CYS A 220 0.33 -8.01 -4.15
CA CYS A 220 -0.48 -9.24 -4.13
C CYS A 220 -1.98 -8.95 -4.30
N ASN A 221 -2.52 -8.02 -3.52
CA ASN A 221 -3.91 -7.57 -3.61
C ASN A 221 -4.23 -6.99 -5.00
N PHE A 222 -3.35 -6.13 -5.54
CA PHE A 222 -3.59 -5.48 -6.84
C PHE A 222 -3.46 -6.45 -8.02
N VAL A 223 -2.46 -7.32 -8.02
CA VAL A 223 -2.22 -8.32 -9.07
C VAL A 223 -3.37 -9.34 -9.12
N THR A 224 -3.87 -9.79 -7.97
CA THR A 224 -5.01 -10.72 -7.92
C THR A 224 -6.33 -10.04 -8.31
N LEU A 225 -6.53 -8.77 -7.94
CA LEU A 225 -7.64 -7.95 -8.43
C LEU A 225 -7.58 -7.77 -9.96
N LEU A 226 -6.40 -7.51 -10.53
CA LEU A 226 -6.22 -7.39 -11.98
C LEU A 226 -6.54 -8.70 -12.71
N ALA A 227 -6.12 -9.84 -12.18
CA ALA A 227 -6.46 -11.17 -12.71
C ALA A 227 -7.98 -11.39 -12.69
N ALA A 228 -8.62 -11.23 -11.52
CA ALA A 228 -10.07 -11.34 -11.39
C ALA A 228 -10.85 -10.41 -12.32
N ARG A 229 -10.39 -9.17 -12.46
CA ARG A 229 -10.96 -8.16 -13.37
C ARG A 229 -10.81 -8.59 -14.84
N PHE A 230 -9.70 -9.23 -15.20
CA PHE A 230 -9.48 -9.75 -16.55
C PHE A 230 -10.40 -10.94 -16.87
N GLU A 231 -10.58 -11.89 -15.94
CA GLU A 231 -11.52 -13.02 -16.08
C GLU A 231 -12.93 -12.50 -16.43
N VAL A 232 -13.51 -11.68 -15.55
CA VAL A 232 -14.89 -11.21 -15.72
C VAL A 232 -15.05 -10.30 -16.94
N MET A 233 -14.05 -9.47 -17.28
CA MET A 233 -14.09 -8.65 -18.50
C MET A 233 -14.01 -9.50 -19.77
N LYS A 234 -13.27 -10.61 -19.77
CA LYS A 234 -13.19 -11.56 -20.89
C LYS A 234 -14.56 -12.20 -21.16
N GLU A 235 -15.25 -12.61 -20.11
CA GLU A 235 -16.60 -13.18 -20.19
C GLU A 235 -17.66 -12.13 -20.59
N LEU A 236 -17.61 -10.93 -20.00
CA LEU A 236 -18.54 -9.85 -20.32
C LEU A 236 -18.42 -9.35 -21.76
N ARG A 237 -17.21 -9.26 -22.32
CA ARG A 237 -17.00 -8.94 -23.74
C ARG A 237 -17.61 -9.99 -24.67
N GLN A 238 -17.54 -11.28 -24.30
CA GLN A 238 -18.16 -12.36 -25.09
C GLN A 238 -19.70 -12.30 -25.02
N ARG A 239 -20.25 -11.96 -23.85
CA ARG A 239 -21.69 -11.83 -23.62
C ARG A 239 -22.29 -10.53 -24.20
N PHE A 240 -21.50 -9.46 -24.27
CA PHE A 240 -21.92 -8.12 -24.67
C PHE A 240 -20.93 -7.48 -25.67
N PRO A 241 -20.71 -8.08 -26.87
CA PRO A 241 -19.62 -7.70 -27.79
C PRO A 241 -19.74 -6.31 -28.43
N PHE A 242 -20.86 -5.61 -28.22
CA PHE A 242 -21.10 -4.25 -28.71
C PHE A 242 -21.12 -3.21 -27.59
N VAL A 243 -20.81 -3.59 -26.35
CA VAL A 243 -20.74 -2.68 -25.19
C VAL A 243 -19.28 -2.31 -24.93
N GLU A 244 -19.01 -1.01 -24.77
CA GLU A 244 -17.66 -0.53 -24.49
C GLU A 244 -17.12 -1.04 -23.15
N ASP A 245 -15.83 -1.41 -23.14
CA ASP A 245 -15.11 -1.87 -21.95
C ASP A 245 -15.25 -0.92 -20.75
N GLY A 246 -15.30 0.40 -21.00
CA GLY A 246 -15.48 1.40 -19.95
C GLY A 246 -16.83 1.27 -19.23
N LEU A 247 -17.91 0.95 -19.95
CA LEU A 247 -19.23 0.74 -19.36
C LEU A 247 -19.29 -0.59 -18.60
N LEU A 248 -18.72 -1.68 -19.15
CA LEU A 248 -18.61 -2.97 -18.47
C LEU A 248 -17.80 -2.85 -17.16
N LEU A 249 -16.63 -2.21 -17.22
CA LEU A 249 -15.78 -1.93 -16.05
C LEU A 249 -16.52 -1.10 -15.00
N SER A 250 -17.31 -0.10 -15.41
CA SER A 250 -18.11 0.73 -14.49
C SER A 250 -19.18 -0.04 -13.70
N LYS A 251 -19.50 -1.28 -14.09
CA LYS A 251 -20.43 -2.15 -13.38
C LYS A 251 -19.75 -3.10 -12.39
N LEU A 252 -18.44 -3.32 -12.50
CA LEU A 252 -17.72 -4.25 -11.62
C LEU A 252 -17.63 -3.73 -10.18
N ILE A 253 -17.91 -4.61 -9.21
CA ILE A 253 -17.80 -4.31 -7.78
C ILE A 253 -17.07 -5.42 -7.01
N ALA A 254 -16.13 -4.97 -6.18
CA ALA A 254 -15.33 -5.76 -5.26
C ALA A 254 -15.76 -5.52 -3.81
N TYR A 255 -15.42 -6.45 -2.92
CA TYR A 255 -15.78 -6.40 -1.49
C TYR A 255 -14.57 -6.61 -0.59
N CYS A 256 -14.58 -5.99 0.59
CA CYS A 256 -13.65 -6.31 1.68
C CYS A 256 -14.23 -6.02 3.06
N SER A 257 -13.60 -6.57 4.09
CA SER A 257 -13.85 -6.22 5.49
C SER A 257 -13.54 -4.73 5.75
N LYS A 258 -14.26 -4.09 6.68
CA LYS A 258 -13.93 -2.76 7.24
C LYS A 258 -12.57 -2.70 7.93
N GLU A 259 -12.06 -3.85 8.36
CA GLU A 259 -10.74 -4.02 8.97
C GLU A 259 -9.67 -4.52 7.99
N ALA A 260 -10.02 -4.64 6.70
CA ALA A 260 -9.06 -4.96 5.65
C ALA A 260 -8.02 -3.83 5.53
N HIS A 261 -6.80 -4.18 5.12
CA HIS A 261 -5.74 -3.18 4.95
C HIS A 261 -6.03 -2.23 3.78
N SER A 262 -5.62 -0.97 3.89
CA SER A 262 -5.87 0.08 2.87
C SER A 262 -5.25 -0.21 1.49
N SER A 263 -4.42 -1.25 1.38
CA SER A 263 -4.00 -1.82 0.10
C SER A 263 -5.17 -2.31 -0.75
N VAL A 264 -6.27 -2.79 -0.16
CA VAL A 264 -7.44 -3.26 -0.92
C VAL A 264 -8.17 -2.10 -1.58
N GLU A 265 -8.41 -1.02 -0.84
CA GLU A 265 -8.97 0.22 -1.36
C GLU A 265 -8.07 0.81 -2.44
N LYS A 266 -6.77 0.92 -2.16
CA LYS A 266 -5.79 1.43 -3.12
C LYS A 266 -5.67 0.58 -4.38
N ALA A 267 -5.78 -0.75 -4.26
CA ALA A 267 -5.84 -1.67 -5.40
C ALA A 267 -7.09 -1.42 -6.25
N CYS A 268 -8.27 -1.24 -5.63
CA CYS A 268 -9.51 -0.93 -6.33
C CYS A 268 -9.46 0.44 -7.03
N MET A 269 -8.89 1.46 -6.37
CA MET A 269 -8.68 2.79 -6.95
C MET A 269 -7.81 2.73 -8.21
N ILE A 270 -6.64 2.07 -8.14
CA ILE A 270 -5.71 1.94 -9.29
C ILE A 270 -6.33 1.02 -10.36
N GLY A 271 -7.07 -0.01 -9.95
CA GLY A 271 -7.80 -0.91 -10.83
C GLY A 271 -9.05 -0.32 -11.49
N MET A 272 -9.44 0.91 -11.13
CA MET A 272 -10.68 1.59 -11.56
C MET A 272 -11.95 0.76 -11.28
N VAL A 273 -11.97 0.08 -10.14
CA VAL A 273 -13.02 -0.82 -9.67
C VAL A 273 -13.78 -0.19 -8.50
N LYS A 274 -15.10 -0.38 -8.42
CA LYS A 274 -15.89 -0.02 -7.24
C LYS A 274 -15.55 -0.97 -6.09
N LEU A 275 -15.26 -0.43 -4.90
CA LEU A 275 -15.13 -1.21 -3.67
C LEU A 275 -16.32 -0.94 -2.76
N ARG A 276 -16.93 -2.01 -2.23
CA ARG A 276 -17.86 -1.96 -1.11
C ARG A 276 -17.16 -2.50 0.15
N ILE A 277 -16.93 -1.61 1.10
CA ILE A 277 -16.41 -1.95 2.41
C ILE A 277 -17.59 -2.48 3.26
N LEU A 278 -17.39 -3.62 3.91
CA LEU A 278 -18.43 -4.35 4.64
C LEU A 278 -18.19 -4.30 6.16
N GLU A 279 -19.25 -4.00 6.91
CA GLU A 279 -19.24 -4.01 8.38
C GLU A 279 -18.94 -5.40 8.95
N THR A 280 -18.30 -5.42 10.11
CA THR A 280 -17.82 -6.63 10.79
C THR A 280 -18.74 -7.03 11.95
N ASP A 281 -18.58 -8.27 12.46
CA ASP A 281 -19.23 -8.66 13.71
C ASP A 281 -18.52 -8.05 14.94
N SER A 282 -19.08 -8.27 16.14
CA SER A 282 -18.53 -7.74 17.39
C SER A 282 -17.16 -8.31 17.79
N LYS A 283 -16.55 -9.18 16.98
CA LYS A 283 -15.15 -9.63 17.07
C LYS A 283 -14.29 -9.08 15.93
N PHE A 284 -14.78 -8.07 15.22
CA PHE A 284 -14.11 -7.39 14.11
C PHE A 284 -13.86 -8.29 12.88
N ARG A 285 -14.72 -9.29 12.64
CA ARG A 285 -14.60 -10.25 11.53
C ARG A 285 -15.66 -10.03 10.47
N LEU A 286 -15.31 -10.12 9.19
CA LEU A 286 -16.30 -10.26 8.12
C LEU A 286 -16.98 -11.63 8.20
N ARG A 287 -18.29 -11.64 7.96
CA ARG A 287 -19.18 -12.80 8.05
C ARG A 287 -19.83 -13.08 6.71
N GLY A 288 -20.14 -14.34 6.44
CA GLY A 288 -20.75 -14.73 5.16
C GLY A 288 -22.09 -14.04 4.91
N GLU A 289 -22.90 -13.83 5.95
CA GLU A 289 -24.22 -13.22 5.80
C GLU A 289 -24.15 -11.72 5.42
N THR A 290 -23.16 -10.97 5.92
CA THR A 290 -22.92 -9.58 5.47
C THR A 290 -22.57 -9.54 3.99
N LEU A 291 -21.73 -10.48 3.54
CA LEU A 291 -21.33 -10.60 2.13
C LEU A 291 -22.50 -11.04 1.24
N ARG A 292 -23.33 -12.00 1.67
CA ARG A 292 -24.52 -12.47 0.94
C ARG A 292 -25.47 -11.31 0.62
N ASN A 293 -25.81 -10.52 1.63
CA ASN A 293 -26.77 -9.44 1.49
C ASN A 293 -26.20 -8.30 0.63
N ALA A 294 -24.92 -7.96 0.78
CA ALA A 294 -24.25 -7.01 -0.10
C ALA A 294 -24.26 -7.45 -1.58
N ILE A 295 -23.90 -8.70 -1.87
CA ILE A 295 -23.95 -9.29 -3.23
C ILE A 295 -25.36 -9.19 -3.83
N GLN A 296 -26.40 -9.46 -3.03
CA GLN A 296 -27.79 -9.40 -3.51
C GLN A 296 -28.24 -7.96 -3.79
N GLU A 297 -27.95 -7.03 -2.89
CA GLU A 297 -28.25 -5.60 -3.09
C GLU A 297 -27.54 -5.02 -4.32
N ASP A 298 -26.24 -5.28 -4.47
CA ASP A 298 -25.47 -4.74 -5.59
C ASP A 298 -25.89 -5.36 -6.93
N ARG A 299 -26.33 -6.63 -6.95
CA ARG A 299 -27.01 -7.23 -8.13
C ARG A 299 -28.36 -6.57 -8.42
N ASN A 300 -29.15 -6.23 -7.40
CA ASN A 300 -30.41 -5.49 -7.58
C ASN A 300 -30.17 -4.08 -8.14
N LEU A 301 -29.01 -3.47 -7.88
CA LEU A 301 -28.54 -2.22 -8.50
C LEU A 301 -27.93 -2.41 -9.90
N GLY A 302 -27.95 -3.63 -10.44
CA GLY A 302 -27.36 -3.97 -11.74
C GLY A 302 -25.85 -3.79 -11.79
N LEU A 303 -25.15 -4.02 -10.66
CA LEU A 303 -23.70 -4.15 -10.59
C LEU A 303 -23.30 -5.63 -10.70
N ILE A 304 -22.01 -5.87 -10.90
CA ILE A 304 -21.43 -7.19 -11.19
C ILE A 304 -20.40 -7.50 -10.09
N PRO A 305 -20.80 -8.25 -9.04
CA PRO A 305 -19.88 -8.85 -8.07
C PRO A 305 -18.83 -9.69 -8.81
N PHE A 306 -17.53 -9.53 -8.49
CA PHE A 306 -16.48 -10.37 -9.09
C PHE A 306 -15.28 -10.72 -8.19
N PHE A 307 -15.01 -9.94 -7.13
CA PHE A 307 -13.82 -10.11 -6.28
C PHE A 307 -14.12 -9.84 -4.81
N VAL A 308 -13.56 -10.65 -3.91
CA VAL A 308 -13.65 -10.48 -2.45
C VAL A 308 -12.25 -10.62 -1.87
N SER A 309 -11.75 -9.56 -1.21
CA SER A 309 -10.56 -9.67 -0.35
C SER A 309 -10.99 -9.90 1.09
N THR A 310 -10.53 -11.01 1.65
CA THR A 310 -10.68 -11.39 3.06
C THR A 310 -9.34 -11.28 3.76
N THR A 311 -9.34 -10.99 5.05
CA THR A 311 -8.11 -10.77 5.83
C THR A 311 -7.99 -11.73 7.01
N LEU A 312 -6.84 -12.39 7.12
CA LEU A 312 -6.46 -13.23 8.25
C LEU A 312 -5.36 -12.54 9.05
N GLY A 313 -5.73 -11.97 10.20
CA GLY A 313 -4.87 -11.08 10.98
C GLY A 313 -4.96 -9.63 10.48
N THR A 314 -6.13 -9.00 10.65
CA THR A 314 -6.39 -7.60 10.25
C THR A 314 -5.41 -6.60 10.86
N THR A 315 -5.23 -5.46 10.19
CA THR A 315 -4.19 -4.50 10.60
C THR A 315 -4.53 -3.82 11.92
N SER A 316 -5.79 -3.46 12.15
CA SER A 316 -6.23 -2.77 13.37
C SER A 316 -6.06 -3.66 14.60
N CYS A 317 -6.62 -4.88 14.57
CA CYS A 317 -6.83 -5.71 15.77
C CYS A 317 -6.41 -7.18 15.66
N CYS A 318 -5.86 -7.60 14.51
CA CYS A 318 -5.54 -9.00 14.21
C CYS A 318 -6.75 -9.95 14.36
N SER A 319 -7.92 -9.50 13.91
CA SER A 319 -9.10 -10.37 13.72
C SER A 319 -8.96 -11.21 12.43
N PHE A 320 -9.86 -12.18 12.25
CA PHE A 320 -9.81 -13.16 11.16
C PHE A 320 -11.20 -13.28 10.53
N ASP A 321 -11.32 -12.96 9.24
CA ASP A 321 -12.56 -13.10 8.48
C ASP A 321 -12.95 -14.58 8.32
N VAL A 322 -14.25 -14.89 8.36
CA VAL A 322 -14.72 -16.29 8.48
C VAL A 322 -14.80 -16.99 7.12
N LEU A 323 -13.66 -17.51 6.65
CA LEU A 323 -13.54 -18.16 5.34
C LEU A 323 -14.49 -19.35 5.13
N SER A 324 -14.83 -20.09 6.19
CA SER A 324 -15.79 -21.20 6.10
C SER A 324 -17.23 -20.76 5.80
N GLU A 325 -17.58 -19.50 6.08
CA GLU A 325 -18.85 -18.89 5.69
C GLU A 325 -18.74 -18.20 4.31
N ILE A 326 -17.63 -17.50 4.07
CA ILE A 326 -17.40 -16.66 2.89
C ILE A 326 -17.07 -17.50 1.64
N GLY A 327 -16.24 -18.52 1.79
CA GLY A 327 -15.78 -19.39 0.71
C GLY A 327 -16.88 -20.04 -0.13
N PRO A 328 -17.88 -20.70 0.50
CA PRO A 328 -19.05 -21.23 -0.19
C PRO A 328 -19.85 -20.15 -0.93
N ILE A 329 -19.93 -18.93 -0.39
CA ILE A 329 -20.64 -17.81 -1.03
C ILE A 329 -19.87 -17.32 -2.25
N CYS A 330 -18.56 -17.15 -2.18
CA CYS A 330 -17.74 -16.79 -3.33
C CYS A 330 -17.85 -17.85 -4.44
N LYS A 331 -17.75 -19.15 -4.09
CA LYS A 331 -17.87 -20.26 -5.04
C LYS A 331 -19.25 -20.32 -5.70
N ASN A 332 -20.34 -20.16 -4.94
CA ASN A 332 -21.70 -20.21 -5.47
C ASN A 332 -22.10 -18.94 -6.28
N ASN A 333 -21.19 -17.99 -6.44
CA ASN A 333 -21.41 -16.74 -7.16
C ASN A 333 -20.25 -16.41 -8.14
N ASP A 334 -19.38 -17.39 -8.41
CA ASP A 334 -18.21 -17.29 -9.30
C ASP A 334 -17.24 -16.12 -8.99
N LEU A 335 -17.12 -15.77 -7.71
CA LEU A 335 -16.27 -14.67 -7.25
C LEU A 335 -14.84 -15.13 -6.98
N TRP A 336 -13.87 -14.31 -7.40
CA TRP A 336 -12.48 -14.48 -7.00
C TRP A 336 -12.32 -14.15 -5.51
N LEU A 337 -12.14 -15.18 -4.69
CA LEU A 337 -11.76 -15.04 -3.29
C LEU A 337 -10.24 -14.90 -3.15
N HIS A 338 -9.80 -13.74 -2.66
CA HIS A 338 -8.43 -13.48 -2.22
C HIS A 338 -8.36 -13.51 -0.68
N VAL A 339 -7.28 -14.10 -0.15
CA VAL A 339 -7.00 -14.18 1.29
C VAL A 339 -5.67 -13.46 1.57
N ASP A 340 -5.75 -12.24 2.10
CA ASP A 340 -4.58 -11.50 2.58
C ASP A 340 -4.31 -11.91 4.03
N ALA A 341 -3.25 -12.70 4.22
CA ALA A 341 -2.75 -13.11 5.52
C ALA A 341 -1.38 -12.48 5.83
N ALA A 342 -1.09 -11.26 5.31
CA ALA A 342 0.23 -10.64 5.34
C ALA A 342 0.97 -10.71 6.69
N TYR A 343 0.28 -10.61 7.84
CA TYR A 343 0.89 -10.82 9.16
C TYR A 343 0.75 -12.26 9.67
N ALA A 344 -0.49 -12.75 9.84
CA ALA A 344 -0.74 -14.00 10.56
C ALA A 344 -0.49 -15.28 9.71
N GLY A 345 -0.41 -15.18 8.38
CA GLY A 345 -0.19 -16.33 7.50
C GLY A 345 1.14 -17.05 7.75
N SER A 346 2.16 -16.32 8.21
CA SER A 346 3.46 -16.90 8.61
C SER A 346 3.36 -17.71 9.91
N ALA A 347 2.37 -17.47 10.77
CA ALA A 347 2.14 -18.26 11.97
C ALA A 347 1.55 -19.65 11.67
N MET A 348 0.95 -19.84 10.50
CA MET A 348 0.30 -21.10 10.09
C MET A 348 1.30 -22.26 9.87
N ILE A 349 2.59 -21.98 9.92
CA ILE A 349 3.64 -22.99 10.05
C ILE A 349 3.51 -23.82 11.35
N CYS A 350 2.89 -23.25 12.38
CA CYS A 350 2.47 -23.94 13.60
C CYS A 350 1.07 -24.56 13.37
N PRO A 351 0.91 -25.90 13.43
CA PRO A 351 -0.36 -26.57 13.12
C PRO A 351 -1.56 -26.09 13.94
N GLU A 352 -1.35 -25.66 15.18
CA GLU A 352 -2.40 -25.18 16.08
C GLU A 352 -3.09 -23.88 15.63
N PHE A 353 -2.47 -23.08 14.76
CA PHE A 353 -3.08 -21.87 14.22
C PHE A 353 -3.82 -22.10 12.89
N ARG A 354 -3.55 -23.20 12.19
CA ARG A 354 -4.17 -23.52 10.89
C ARG A 354 -5.71 -23.56 10.88
N PRO A 355 -6.44 -23.88 11.97
CA PRO A 355 -7.90 -23.77 11.99
C PRO A 355 -8.44 -22.36 11.68
N LEU A 356 -7.63 -21.31 11.84
CA LEU A 356 -7.95 -19.94 11.42
C LEU A 356 -8.02 -19.77 9.88
N MET A 357 -7.57 -20.76 9.11
CA MET A 357 -7.67 -20.82 7.65
C MET A 357 -8.80 -21.76 7.15
N ASN A 358 -9.64 -22.33 8.01
CA ASN A 358 -10.72 -23.24 7.58
C ASN A 358 -11.64 -22.53 6.56
N GLY A 359 -11.67 -23.01 5.30
CA GLY A 359 -12.26 -22.30 4.16
C GLY A 359 -11.26 -21.84 3.09
N ILE A 360 -9.95 -21.99 3.32
CA ILE A 360 -8.88 -21.71 2.34
C ILE A 360 -9.03 -22.55 1.06
N GLU A 361 -9.66 -23.72 1.15
CA GLU A 361 -10.03 -24.59 0.03
C GLU A 361 -11.05 -23.96 -0.94
N TYR A 362 -11.60 -22.77 -0.64
CA TYR A 362 -12.38 -21.94 -1.58
C TYR A 362 -11.60 -20.78 -2.21
N ALA A 363 -10.41 -20.41 -1.71
CA ALA A 363 -9.67 -19.25 -2.18
C ALA A 363 -9.02 -19.45 -3.56
N MET A 364 -9.11 -18.46 -4.44
CA MET A 364 -8.39 -18.45 -5.72
C MET A 364 -6.93 -17.99 -5.54
N SER A 365 -6.66 -17.15 -4.55
CA SER A 365 -5.32 -16.65 -4.23
C SER A 365 -5.13 -16.39 -2.72
N PHE A 366 -3.89 -16.54 -2.26
CA PHE A 366 -3.48 -16.32 -0.86
C PHE A 366 -2.12 -15.59 -0.82
N ASN A 367 -1.90 -14.70 0.14
CA ASN A 367 -0.56 -14.16 0.44
C ASN A 367 -0.22 -14.13 1.94
N THR A 368 1.07 -14.20 2.24
CA THR A 368 1.64 -13.85 3.55
C THR A 368 2.98 -13.14 3.37
N ASN A 369 3.48 -12.45 4.40
CA ASN A 369 4.79 -11.81 4.39
C ASN A 369 5.74 -12.49 5.36
N PRO A 370 6.65 -13.36 4.87
CA PRO A 370 7.85 -13.74 5.60
C PRO A 370 8.64 -12.53 6.11
N ASN A 371 8.63 -11.42 5.34
CA ASN A 371 9.28 -10.18 5.75
C ASN A 371 8.67 -9.49 6.97
N LYS A 372 7.45 -9.86 7.39
CA LYS A 372 6.86 -9.36 8.64
C LYS A 372 7.27 -10.27 9.79
N TRP A 373 6.71 -11.47 9.84
CA TRP A 373 6.76 -12.36 11.00
C TRP A 373 7.30 -13.74 10.63
N MET A 374 8.40 -13.79 9.87
CA MET A 374 9.20 -15.01 9.66
C MET A 374 10.70 -14.71 9.48
N LEU A 375 11.21 -13.68 10.18
CA LEU A 375 12.63 -13.34 10.29
C LEU A 375 13.38 -12.93 9.00
N LEU A 376 12.69 -12.78 7.85
CA LEU A 376 13.29 -12.19 6.65
C LEU A 376 13.29 -10.66 6.69
N ASN A 377 14.34 -10.04 6.16
CA ASN A 377 14.38 -8.61 5.86
C ASN A 377 13.45 -8.27 4.67
N PHE A 378 12.97 -7.04 4.60
CA PHE A 378 12.17 -6.51 3.50
C PHE A 378 13.00 -6.41 2.19
N ASP A 379 12.43 -6.56 1.00
CA ASP A 379 11.12 -7.15 0.74
C ASP A 379 11.16 -8.69 0.66
N CYS A 380 10.03 -9.31 1.03
CA CYS A 380 9.66 -10.69 0.69
C CYS A 380 8.17 -10.92 1.03
N SER A 381 7.27 -10.73 0.04
CA SER A 381 5.84 -11.04 0.15
C SER A 381 5.50 -12.22 -0.76
N THR A 382 5.10 -13.35 -0.18
CA THR A 382 4.83 -14.59 -0.92
C THR A 382 3.36 -14.70 -1.27
N MET A 383 3.04 -14.94 -2.54
CA MET A 383 1.68 -15.09 -3.05
C MET A 383 1.54 -16.41 -3.79
N TRP A 384 0.43 -17.13 -3.61
CA TRP A 384 0.05 -18.30 -4.39
C TRP A 384 -1.29 -18.09 -5.08
N VAL A 385 -1.46 -18.73 -6.23
CA VAL A 385 -2.72 -18.81 -6.97
C VAL A 385 -3.06 -20.27 -7.27
N ARG A 386 -4.35 -20.58 -7.34
CA ARG A 386 -4.85 -21.93 -7.67
C ARG A 386 -4.80 -22.23 -9.17
N ASP A 387 -4.89 -21.19 -10.01
CA ASP A 387 -4.74 -21.28 -11.45
C ASP A 387 -3.81 -20.15 -11.93
N ARG A 388 -2.57 -20.54 -12.30
CA ARG A 388 -1.55 -19.63 -12.81
C ARG A 388 -1.90 -19.05 -14.17
N PHE A 389 -2.72 -19.73 -14.98
CA PHE A 389 -3.10 -19.26 -16.31
C PHE A 389 -4.10 -18.09 -16.21
N LYS A 390 -5.00 -18.12 -15.21
CA LYS A 390 -5.85 -16.96 -14.87
C LYS A 390 -5.04 -15.75 -14.44
N LEU A 391 -3.98 -15.96 -13.64
CA LEU A 391 -3.05 -14.90 -13.25
C LEU A 391 -2.27 -14.34 -14.45
N THR A 392 -1.60 -15.19 -15.23
CA THR A 392 -0.69 -14.73 -16.29
C THR A 392 -1.44 -14.13 -17.48
N GLN A 393 -2.64 -14.60 -17.86
CA GLN A 393 -3.35 -14.04 -19.01
C GLN A 393 -3.72 -12.55 -18.84
N ALA A 394 -3.74 -12.03 -17.61
CA ALA A 394 -3.95 -10.61 -17.31
C ALA A 394 -2.68 -9.74 -17.42
N LEU A 395 -1.49 -10.36 -17.55
CA LEU A 395 -0.17 -9.73 -17.42
C LEU A 395 0.83 -10.12 -18.53
N VAL A 396 0.47 -11.03 -19.45
CA VAL A 396 1.36 -11.47 -20.53
C VAL A 396 1.56 -10.36 -21.58
N VAL A 397 2.82 -9.99 -21.76
CA VAL A 397 3.33 -9.19 -22.89
C VAL A 397 4.60 -9.87 -23.39
N ASP A 398 4.63 -10.29 -24.65
CA ASP A 398 5.70 -11.13 -25.20
C ASP A 398 6.38 -10.51 -26.44
N PRO A 399 7.32 -9.57 -26.24
CA PRO A 399 8.13 -9.00 -27.32
C PRO A 399 9.29 -9.94 -27.66
N LEU A 400 9.70 -9.94 -28.94
CA LEU A 400 10.74 -10.84 -29.50
C LEU A 400 12.05 -10.90 -28.69
N TYR A 401 12.48 -9.78 -28.07
CA TYR A 401 13.71 -9.73 -27.27
C TYR A 401 13.62 -10.39 -25.88
N LEU A 402 12.44 -10.89 -25.50
CA LEU A 402 12.20 -11.67 -24.27
C LEU A 402 11.85 -13.15 -24.57
N GLN A 403 11.79 -13.56 -25.84
CA GLN A 403 11.49 -14.94 -26.22
C GLN A 403 12.71 -15.86 -26.10
N HIS A 404 12.48 -17.14 -25.81
CA HIS A 404 13.52 -18.17 -25.72
C HIS A 404 12.94 -19.58 -25.94
N SER A 405 13.82 -20.55 -26.23
CA SER A 405 13.46 -21.95 -26.53
C SER A 405 12.61 -22.62 -25.43
N TRP A 406 12.81 -22.26 -24.16
CA TRP A 406 12.13 -22.87 -23.01
C TRP A 406 10.72 -22.29 -22.72
N ALA A 407 10.18 -21.47 -23.61
CA ALA A 407 8.86 -20.87 -23.43
C ALA A 407 7.76 -21.94 -23.47
N GLY A 408 6.87 -21.94 -22.47
CA GLY A 408 5.82 -22.96 -22.30
C GLY A 408 6.25 -24.18 -21.47
N GLU A 409 7.54 -24.53 -21.48
CA GLU A 409 8.11 -25.58 -20.62
C GLU A 409 8.55 -25.06 -19.25
N SER A 410 8.84 -23.76 -19.14
CA SER A 410 9.36 -23.11 -17.93
C SER A 410 8.48 -21.94 -17.43
N ILE A 411 8.69 -21.52 -16.18
CA ILE A 411 7.93 -20.43 -15.55
C ILE A 411 8.66 -19.08 -15.67
N ASP A 412 8.00 -18.17 -16.38
CA ASP A 412 8.47 -16.80 -16.59
C ASP A 412 7.77 -15.83 -15.64
N TYR A 413 8.44 -15.55 -14.51
CA TYR A 413 7.90 -14.74 -13.42
C TYR A 413 7.59 -13.28 -13.79
N ARG A 414 8.11 -12.75 -14.91
CA ARG A 414 7.65 -11.49 -15.54
C ARG A 414 6.14 -11.43 -15.77
N HIS A 415 5.49 -12.58 -15.91
CA HIS A 415 4.03 -12.69 -16.13
C HIS A 415 3.21 -12.86 -14.84
N TRP A 416 3.87 -12.88 -13.67
CA TRP A 416 3.24 -13.09 -12.36
C TRP A 416 3.15 -11.82 -11.52
N GLY A 417 3.61 -10.67 -12.02
CA GLY A 417 3.63 -9.39 -11.31
C GLY A 417 3.62 -8.19 -12.26
N ILE A 418 3.80 -6.99 -11.71
CA ILE A 418 3.81 -5.73 -12.46
C ILE A 418 5.15 -5.45 -13.18
N PRO A 419 6.33 -5.61 -12.53
CA PRO A 419 7.60 -5.28 -13.16
C PRO A 419 8.17 -6.45 -13.98
N LEU A 420 8.91 -6.12 -15.04
CA LEU A 420 9.74 -7.08 -15.77
C LEU A 420 10.87 -7.61 -14.88
N SER A 421 11.72 -6.69 -14.37
CA SER A 421 12.93 -7.01 -13.62
C SER A 421 12.63 -7.44 -12.18
N ARG A 422 13.30 -8.51 -11.71
CA ARG A 422 13.18 -9.05 -10.35
C ARG A 422 14.51 -9.65 -9.87
N ARG A 423 14.84 -9.42 -8.59
CA ARG A 423 16.07 -9.86 -7.89
C ARG A 423 15.89 -11.22 -7.20
N PHE A 424 16.96 -11.79 -6.63
CA PHE A 424 17.00 -13.17 -6.11
C PHE A 424 16.35 -13.35 -4.72
N ARG A 425 15.10 -12.88 -4.56
CA ARG A 425 14.35 -12.89 -3.29
C ARG A 425 14.26 -14.27 -2.62
N SER A 426 14.17 -15.34 -3.42
CA SER A 426 14.08 -16.72 -2.94
C SER A 426 15.32 -17.20 -2.19
N LEU A 427 16.50 -16.59 -2.42
CA LEU A 427 17.74 -16.97 -1.76
C LEU A 427 17.69 -16.75 -0.23
N LYS A 428 17.18 -15.60 0.23
CA LYS A 428 17.01 -15.35 1.68
C LYS A 428 15.92 -16.21 2.33
N LEU A 429 14.86 -16.53 1.59
CA LEU A 429 13.82 -17.45 2.07
C LEU A 429 14.40 -18.87 2.24
N TRP A 430 15.24 -19.32 1.30
CA TRP A 430 15.96 -20.59 1.40
C TRP A 430 16.92 -20.62 2.58
N PHE A 431 17.73 -19.58 2.78
CA PHE A 431 18.68 -19.49 3.91
C PHE A 431 17.96 -19.52 5.26
N VAL A 432 16.93 -18.69 5.46
CA VAL A 432 16.20 -18.66 6.74
C VAL A 432 15.53 -20.00 7.03
N ILE A 433 14.83 -20.60 6.06
CA ILE A 433 14.19 -21.92 6.24
C ILE A 433 15.23 -23.00 6.55
N ARG A 434 16.40 -23.00 5.90
CA ARG A 434 17.46 -24.00 6.13
C ARG A 434 18.25 -23.81 7.41
N MET A 435 18.44 -22.57 7.89
CA MET A 435 19.28 -22.28 9.05
C MET A 435 18.51 -22.27 10.39
N TYR A 436 17.24 -21.89 10.40
CA TYR A 436 16.38 -22.02 11.59
C TYR A 436 15.63 -23.37 11.63
N GLY A 437 15.37 -23.99 10.47
CA GLY A 437 14.47 -25.13 10.36
C GLY A 437 13.01 -24.77 10.65
N VAL A 438 12.09 -25.69 10.32
CA VAL A 438 10.65 -25.47 10.58
C VAL A 438 10.38 -25.35 12.08
N GLU A 439 11.04 -26.16 12.91
CA GLU A 439 10.89 -26.14 14.37
C GLU A 439 11.37 -24.84 15.02
N GLY A 440 12.50 -24.29 14.56
CA GLY A 440 13.01 -23.00 15.05
C GLY A 440 12.08 -21.84 14.70
N LEU A 441 11.56 -21.81 13.47
CA LEU A 441 10.58 -20.81 13.05
C LEU A 441 9.24 -20.97 13.80
N GLN A 442 8.77 -22.21 14.03
CA GLN A 442 7.59 -22.44 14.87
C GLN A 442 7.81 -21.97 16.32
N LYS A 443 8.99 -22.24 16.91
CA LYS A 443 9.35 -21.79 18.27
C LYS A 443 9.31 -20.26 18.37
N TYR A 444 9.87 -19.57 17.38
CA TYR A 444 9.83 -18.10 17.29
C TYR A 444 8.39 -17.55 17.29
N ILE A 445 7.50 -18.08 16.44
CA ILE A 445 6.08 -17.70 16.42
C ILE A 445 5.42 -17.93 17.79
N ARG A 446 5.57 -19.15 18.34
CA ARG A 446 4.97 -19.55 19.63
C ARG A 446 5.42 -18.64 20.77
N GLU A 447 6.68 -18.24 20.79
CA GLU A 447 7.22 -17.33 21.79
C GLU A 447 6.64 -15.92 21.67
N HIS A 448 6.55 -15.35 20.46
CA HIS A 448 5.89 -14.05 20.25
C HIS A 448 4.41 -14.06 20.69
N VAL A 449 3.69 -15.17 20.49
CA VAL A 449 2.31 -15.33 20.99
C VAL A 449 2.29 -15.45 22.52
N ARG A 450 3.20 -16.21 23.13
CA ARG A 450 3.34 -16.31 24.59
C ARG A 450 3.62 -14.95 25.24
N LEU A 451 4.48 -14.16 24.63
CA LEU A 451 4.83 -12.80 25.08
C LEU A 451 3.66 -11.82 24.95
N ALA A 452 2.87 -11.90 23.88
CA ALA A 452 1.63 -11.13 23.77
C ALA A 452 0.58 -11.55 24.81
N LYS A 453 0.48 -12.85 25.12
CA LYS A 453 -0.34 -13.35 26.23
C LYS A 453 0.14 -12.87 27.60
N ARG A 454 1.45 -12.74 27.82
CA ARG A 454 2.01 -12.10 29.03
C ARG A 454 1.54 -10.65 29.15
N PHE A 455 1.65 -9.87 28.07
CA PHE A 455 1.20 -8.48 28.05
C PHE A 455 -0.33 -8.34 28.26
N GLU A 456 -1.13 -9.24 27.67
CA GLU A 456 -2.58 -9.32 27.90
C GLU A 456 -2.91 -9.54 29.39
N MET A 457 -2.19 -10.44 30.07
CA MET A 457 -2.39 -10.71 31.51
C MET A 457 -2.00 -9.50 32.37
N LEU A 458 -0.88 -8.84 32.09
CA LEU A 458 -0.45 -7.63 32.81
C LEU A 458 -1.52 -6.53 32.73
N LEU A 459 -2.03 -6.25 31.52
CA LEU A 459 -3.11 -5.29 31.32
C LEU A 459 -4.43 -5.69 32.01
N LYS A 460 -4.79 -6.98 32.03
CA LYS A 460 -6.02 -7.45 32.69
C LYS A 460 -5.95 -7.42 34.21
N ASN A 461 -4.75 -7.46 34.79
CA ASN A 461 -4.53 -7.36 36.23
C ASN A 461 -4.52 -5.90 36.73
N ASP A 462 -4.41 -4.90 35.83
CA ASP A 462 -4.46 -3.48 36.17
C ASP A 462 -5.85 -2.90 35.86
N ALA A 463 -6.56 -2.51 36.92
CA ALA A 463 -7.94 -2.04 36.83
C ALA A 463 -8.12 -0.77 35.97
N ARG A 464 -7.05 -0.02 35.65
CA ARG A 464 -7.10 1.20 34.83
C ARG A 464 -7.30 0.91 33.34
N PHE A 465 -6.92 -0.28 32.87
CA PHE A 465 -6.94 -0.64 31.45
C PHE A 465 -8.13 -1.55 31.06
N GLU A 466 -8.41 -1.58 29.75
CA GLU A 466 -9.28 -2.55 29.08
C GLU A 466 -8.57 -3.08 27.82
N VAL A 467 -8.68 -4.40 27.57
CA VAL A 467 -8.19 -5.06 26.34
C VAL A 467 -9.37 -5.21 25.38
N ILE A 468 -9.19 -4.76 24.14
CA ILE A 468 -10.28 -4.56 23.16
C ILE A 468 -10.36 -5.67 22.11
N ASN A 469 -9.23 -6.28 21.74
CA ASN A 469 -9.20 -7.38 20.77
C ASN A 469 -9.16 -8.76 21.46
N GLU A 470 -9.59 -9.79 20.72
CA GLU A 470 -9.27 -11.17 21.07
C GLU A 470 -7.81 -11.44 20.70
N VAL A 471 -6.93 -11.51 21.72
CA VAL A 471 -5.48 -11.70 21.52
C VAL A 471 -5.20 -13.13 21.06
N ILE A 472 -5.24 -13.36 19.75
CA ILE A 472 -4.98 -14.67 19.13
C ILE A 472 -3.48 -14.83 18.77
N MET A 473 -2.83 -13.73 18.40
CA MET A 473 -1.46 -13.67 17.88
C MET A 473 -0.61 -12.64 18.64
N GLY A 474 0.56 -12.26 18.12
CA GLY A 474 1.49 -11.31 18.72
C GLY A 474 1.03 -9.84 18.79
N LEU A 475 -0.28 -9.54 18.75
CA LEU A 475 -0.86 -8.19 18.81
C LEU A 475 -1.92 -8.06 19.91
N VAL A 476 -1.72 -7.08 20.79
CA VAL A 476 -2.69 -6.67 21.82
C VAL A 476 -3.17 -5.25 21.52
N CYS A 477 -4.49 -5.05 21.51
CA CYS A 477 -5.13 -3.75 21.41
C CYS A 477 -5.72 -3.40 22.77
N PHE A 478 -5.30 -2.28 23.35
CA PHE A 478 -5.67 -1.87 24.69
C PHE A 478 -5.95 -0.38 24.76
N ARG A 479 -6.57 0.05 25.85
CA ARG A 479 -6.74 1.47 26.19
C ARG A 479 -6.90 1.62 27.71
N LEU A 480 -6.69 2.83 28.21
CA LEU A 480 -7.25 3.24 29.49
C LEU A 480 -8.77 3.32 29.37
N LYS A 481 -9.45 2.94 30.46
CA LYS A 481 -10.89 3.20 30.64
C LYS A 481 -11.13 4.71 30.69
N GLY A 482 -12.30 5.14 30.24
CA GLY A 482 -12.60 6.55 30.00
C GLY A 482 -12.48 6.92 28.52
N ASP A 483 -12.20 8.19 28.23
CA ASP A 483 -12.39 8.78 26.90
C ASP A 483 -11.20 8.57 25.93
N ASP A 484 -11.34 9.13 24.72
CA ASP A 484 -10.32 9.07 23.68
C ASP A 484 -9.25 10.17 23.81
N LYS A 485 -9.50 11.27 24.56
CA LYS A 485 -8.46 12.29 24.85
C LYS A 485 -7.37 11.70 25.73
N ILE A 486 -7.73 11.05 26.84
CA ILE A 486 -6.80 10.42 27.80
C ILE A 486 -5.90 9.42 27.08
N ASN A 487 -6.48 8.58 26.23
CA ASN A 487 -5.75 7.58 25.46
C ASN A 487 -4.83 8.18 24.38
N LYS A 488 -5.23 9.30 23.77
CA LYS A 488 -4.37 10.04 22.85
C LYS A 488 -3.20 10.70 23.58
N SER A 489 -3.43 11.32 24.74
CA SER A 489 -2.36 11.89 25.57
C SER A 489 -1.36 10.83 26.02
N LEU A 490 -1.84 9.68 26.51
CA LEU A 490 -0.99 8.54 26.88
C LEU A 490 -0.07 8.13 25.72
N LEU A 491 -0.62 7.90 24.52
CA LEU A 491 0.20 7.49 23.37
C LEU A 491 1.15 8.60 22.88
N THR A 492 0.72 9.87 22.94
CA THR A 492 1.57 11.02 22.61
C THR A 492 2.77 11.11 23.56
N ILE A 493 2.58 11.01 24.87
CA ILE A 493 3.66 11.11 25.87
C ILE A 493 4.60 9.90 25.78
N LEU A 494 4.06 8.69 25.62
CA LEU A 494 4.85 7.47 25.42
C LEU A 494 5.81 7.60 24.22
N ASN A 495 5.28 7.98 23.05
CA ASN A 495 6.08 8.19 21.84
C ASN A 495 7.04 9.39 21.97
N ALA A 496 6.62 10.49 22.58
CA ALA A 496 7.47 11.68 22.79
C ALA A 496 8.68 11.38 23.68
N SER A 497 8.54 10.49 24.67
CA SER A 497 9.65 10.01 25.49
C SER A 497 10.75 9.31 24.69
N GLY A 498 10.41 8.72 23.54
CA GLY A 498 11.31 7.93 22.70
C GLY A 498 11.83 6.64 23.35
N ARG A 499 11.37 6.30 24.56
CA ARG A 499 11.70 5.04 25.26
C ARG A 499 10.98 3.84 24.65
N ILE A 500 9.79 4.07 24.08
CA ILE A 500 8.90 3.06 23.50
C ILE A 500 8.24 3.65 22.25
N HIS A 501 7.88 2.83 21.27
CA HIS A 501 7.08 3.27 20.12
C HIS A 501 5.86 2.37 19.89
N MET A 502 4.68 2.99 19.82
CA MET A 502 3.40 2.36 19.48
C MET A 502 2.58 3.27 18.56
N VAL A 503 1.56 2.69 17.92
CA VAL A 503 0.62 3.41 17.03
C VAL A 503 -0.82 3.11 17.40
N PRO A 504 -1.77 4.01 17.11
CA PRO A 504 -3.17 3.77 17.40
C PRO A 504 -3.88 2.99 16.28
N ALA A 505 -5.11 2.59 16.56
CA ALA A 505 -6.14 2.34 15.55
C ALA A 505 -7.49 2.91 16.05
N SER A 506 -8.52 2.82 15.21
CA SER A 506 -9.91 2.98 15.62
C SER A 506 -10.61 1.63 15.50
N LEU A 507 -11.37 1.24 16.52
CA LEU A 507 -12.17 0.02 16.56
C LEU A 507 -13.56 0.38 17.07
N SER A 508 -14.61 0.13 16.27
CA SER A 508 -15.98 0.62 16.55
C SER A 508 -16.01 2.10 16.96
N ASP A 509 -15.32 2.93 16.18
CA ASP A 509 -15.13 4.38 16.38
C ASP A 509 -14.42 4.81 17.70
N ARG A 510 -13.94 3.86 18.52
CA ARG A 510 -13.10 4.12 19.72
C ARG A 510 -11.61 4.09 19.38
N TYR A 511 -10.85 5.05 19.89
CA TYR A 511 -9.37 5.06 19.81
C TYR A 511 -8.75 3.93 20.64
N VAL A 512 -7.84 3.15 20.07
CA VAL A 512 -7.12 2.09 20.78
C VAL A 512 -5.62 2.18 20.54
N ILE A 513 -4.81 1.80 21.52
CA ILE A 513 -3.36 1.68 21.41
C ILE A 513 -3.01 0.25 21.00
N ARG A 514 -2.12 0.09 20.02
CA ARG A 514 -1.65 -1.21 19.55
C ARG A 514 -0.25 -1.51 20.08
N PHE A 515 -0.10 -2.66 20.73
CA PHE A 515 1.16 -3.23 21.16
C PHE A 515 1.41 -4.54 20.42
N CYS A 516 2.45 -4.58 19.58
CA CYS A 516 2.89 -5.79 18.88
C CYS A 516 4.25 -6.27 19.40
N VAL A 517 4.43 -7.59 19.54
CA VAL A 517 5.74 -8.17 19.89
C VAL A 517 6.58 -8.27 18.62
N CYS A 518 7.59 -7.40 18.47
CA CYS A 518 8.31 -7.22 17.20
C CYS A 518 9.76 -7.74 17.16
N ALA A 519 10.60 -7.45 18.16
CA ALA A 519 12.02 -7.78 18.11
C ALA A 519 12.29 -9.30 18.17
N GLU A 520 13.25 -9.79 17.37
CA GLU A 520 13.50 -11.23 17.15
C GLU A 520 13.73 -12.03 18.45
N ASN A 521 14.46 -11.46 19.40
CA ASN A 521 14.85 -12.10 20.67
C ASN A 521 14.15 -11.43 21.87
N ALA A 522 12.90 -10.99 21.72
CA ALA A 522 12.12 -10.41 22.80
C ALA A 522 11.94 -11.40 23.98
N THR A 523 11.99 -10.89 25.21
CA THR A 523 11.90 -11.69 26.44
C THR A 523 10.77 -11.23 27.36
N ASP A 524 10.45 -12.02 28.38
CA ASP A 524 9.51 -11.60 29.45
C ASP A 524 9.90 -10.26 30.07
N LYS A 525 11.20 -10.00 30.23
CA LYS A 525 11.72 -8.73 30.77
C LYS A 525 11.42 -7.54 29.86
N ASP A 526 11.45 -7.71 28.54
CA ASP A 526 11.13 -6.63 27.60
C ASP A 526 9.64 -6.28 27.66
N ILE A 527 8.78 -7.29 27.78
CA ILE A 527 7.33 -7.12 27.97
C ILE A 527 7.01 -6.44 29.30
N ASP A 528 7.65 -6.88 30.38
CA ASP A 528 7.49 -6.27 31.71
C ASP A 528 7.97 -4.81 31.71
N THR A 529 9.15 -4.54 31.14
CA THR A 529 9.70 -3.17 31.01
C THR A 529 8.78 -2.27 30.19
N ALA A 530 8.21 -2.78 29.11
CA ALA A 530 7.26 -2.03 28.29
C ALA A 530 5.95 -1.75 29.04
N PHE A 531 5.43 -2.73 29.78
CA PHE A 531 4.26 -2.55 30.64
C PHE A 531 4.53 -1.54 31.76
N GLU A 532 5.68 -1.59 32.45
CA GLU A 532 6.07 -0.60 33.46
C GLU A 532 6.09 0.83 32.90
N ILE A 533 6.69 1.03 31.72
CA ILE A 533 6.71 2.34 31.04
C ILE A 533 5.28 2.83 30.74
N ILE A 534 4.38 1.95 30.32
CA ILE A 534 2.98 2.24 30.04
C ILE A 534 2.20 2.56 31.34
N ALA A 535 2.37 1.75 32.38
CA ALA A 535 1.70 1.88 33.67
C ALA A 535 2.12 3.14 34.44
N GLN A 536 3.40 3.52 34.37
CA GLN A 536 3.93 4.78 34.92
C GLN A 536 3.38 6.00 34.15
N THR A 537 3.37 5.95 32.82
CA THR A 537 2.88 7.07 32.00
C THR A 537 1.36 7.23 32.11
N ALA A 538 0.63 6.13 32.28
CA ALA A 538 -0.80 6.15 32.59
C ALA A 538 -1.11 6.82 33.93
N GLU A 539 -0.30 6.55 34.97
CA GLU A 539 -0.48 7.20 36.28
C GLU A 539 -0.30 8.73 36.19
N HIS A 540 0.74 9.17 35.47
CA HIS A 540 0.98 10.58 35.19
C HIS A 540 -0.21 11.24 34.50
N VAL A 541 -0.71 10.63 33.41
CA VAL A 541 -1.84 11.17 32.62
C VAL A 541 -3.13 11.21 33.44
N LEU A 542 -3.42 10.19 34.25
CA LEU A 542 -4.62 10.16 35.09
C LEU A 542 -4.56 11.21 36.20
N HIS A 543 -3.39 11.41 36.82
CA HIS A 543 -3.17 12.44 37.85
C HIS A 543 -3.19 13.87 37.28
N GLU A 544 -2.65 14.09 36.07
CA GLU A 544 -2.81 15.36 35.35
C GLU A 544 -4.28 15.61 34.99
N ASN A 545 -4.98 14.61 34.44
CA ASN A 545 -6.39 14.76 34.08
C ASN A 545 -7.29 15.02 35.30
N ALA A 546 -7.01 14.39 36.44
CA ALA A 546 -7.73 14.64 37.69
C ALA A 546 -7.50 16.06 38.23
N LYS A 547 -6.28 16.60 38.09
CA LYS A 547 -6.00 18.01 38.40
C LYS A 547 -6.69 18.97 37.43
N SER A 548 -6.73 18.63 36.15
CA SER A 548 -7.46 19.43 35.15
C SER A 548 -8.95 19.47 35.44
N SER A 549 -9.58 18.33 35.79
CA SER A 549 -11.02 18.31 36.11
C SER A 549 -11.34 19.04 37.41
N ILE A 550 -10.48 18.96 38.44
CA ILE A 550 -10.66 19.76 39.67
C ILE A 550 -10.56 21.25 39.34
N ALA A 551 -9.61 21.69 38.49
CA ALA A 551 -9.52 23.09 38.09
C ALA A 551 -10.69 23.55 37.18
N GLU A 552 -11.22 22.67 36.32
CA GLU A 552 -12.44 22.94 35.54
C GLU A 552 -13.69 23.03 36.46
N GLU A 553 -13.77 22.20 37.50
CA GLU A 553 -14.83 22.25 38.53
C GLU A 553 -14.71 23.50 39.43
N ASP A 554 -13.51 23.86 39.88
CA ASP A 554 -13.21 25.08 40.65
C ASP A 554 -13.57 26.35 39.83
N GLU A 555 -13.28 26.38 38.51
CA GLU A 555 -13.63 27.50 37.62
C GLU A 555 -15.15 27.56 37.33
N GLU A 556 -15.85 26.44 37.16
CA GLU A 556 -17.32 26.44 37.01
C GLU A 556 -18.04 26.84 38.31
N GLU A 557 -17.56 26.40 39.49
CA GLU A 557 -18.15 26.81 40.79
C GLU A 557 -17.91 28.30 41.06
N ALA A 558 -16.71 28.83 40.79
CA ALA A 558 -16.42 30.26 40.91
C ALA A 558 -17.28 31.13 39.97
N ALA A 559 -17.50 30.69 38.72
CA ALA A 559 -18.38 31.39 37.77
C ALA A 559 -19.85 31.34 38.20
N LEU A 560 -20.30 30.25 38.83
CA LEU A 560 -21.61 30.13 39.45
C LEU A 560 -21.77 31.05 40.67
N GLU A 561 -20.76 31.15 41.53
CA GLU A 561 -20.76 32.10 42.65
C GLU A 561 -20.83 33.56 42.18
N GLU A 562 -20.03 33.94 41.15
CA GLU A 562 -20.04 35.29 40.57
C GLU A 562 -21.42 35.63 39.97
N MET A 563 -22.02 34.72 39.18
CA MET A 563 -23.35 34.94 38.60
C MET A 563 -24.46 35.00 39.67
N VAL A 564 -24.33 34.25 40.77
CA VAL A 564 -25.22 34.33 41.93
C VAL A 564 -25.01 35.64 42.72
N GLN A 565 -23.80 36.20 42.72
CA GLN A 565 -23.52 37.49 43.34
C GLN A 565 -24.15 38.65 42.54
N ASP A 566 -24.01 38.64 41.22
CA ASP A 566 -24.65 39.62 40.32
C ASP A 566 -26.18 39.62 40.45
N LEU A 567 -26.80 38.45 40.56
CA LEU A 567 -28.25 38.33 40.79
C LEU A 567 -28.67 38.98 42.12
N LYS A 568 -27.89 38.82 43.20
CA LYS A 568 -28.15 39.51 44.49
C LYS A 568 -27.94 41.02 44.39
N ILE A 569 -27.01 41.49 43.55
CA ILE A 569 -26.80 42.92 43.29
C ILE A 569 -27.99 43.50 42.51
N ALA A 570 -28.54 42.75 41.56
CA ALA A 570 -29.77 43.12 40.84
C ALA A 570 -30.99 43.20 41.78
N GLU A 571 -31.19 42.24 42.69
CA GLU A 571 -32.29 42.30 43.67
C GLU A 571 -32.17 43.47 44.67
N ASN A 572 -30.94 43.89 45.01
CA ASN A 572 -30.72 45.04 45.89
C ASN A 572 -30.79 46.41 45.17
N THR A 573 -30.69 46.45 43.83
CA THR A 573 -30.76 47.70 43.04
C THR A 573 -32.19 48.03 42.63
N ASN A 574 -33.05 48.20 43.63
CA ASN A 574 -34.48 48.47 43.50
C ASN A 574 -34.78 49.89 42.97
N ILE A 575 -34.58 50.11 41.68
CA ILE A 575 -34.78 51.39 40.99
C ILE A 575 -36.14 51.39 40.27
N PHE A 576 -37.01 52.31 40.70
CA PHE A 576 -38.31 52.56 40.09
C PHE A 576 -38.19 52.94 38.60
N ILE A 577 -38.98 52.28 37.75
CA ILE A 577 -39.21 52.71 36.36
C ILE A 577 -40.54 53.48 36.31
N SER A 578 -40.46 54.77 35.97
CA SER A 578 -41.63 55.60 35.60
C SER A 578 -41.66 55.75 34.08
N PRO A 579 -42.81 55.54 33.41
CA PRO A 579 -42.90 55.64 31.95
C PRO A 579 -43.33 57.04 31.49
N GLU A 580 -42.49 57.74 30.74
CA GLU A 580 -42.90 58.89 29.90
C GLU A 580 -42.00 59.04 28.67
N GLU A 581 -42.51 59.73 27.63
CA GLU A 581 -42.23 59.50 26.20
C GLU A 581 -41.05 60.31 25.56
N PRO A 582 -40.70 60.12 24.26
CA PRO A 582 -39.32 60.28 23.76
C PRO A 582 -39.03 61.50 22.86
N GLU A 583 -37.75 61.70 22.49
CA GLU A 583 -37.29 62.45 21.29
C GLU A 583 -35.90 61.92 20.81
N PRO A 584 -35.43 62.18 19.57
CA PRO A 584 -34.41 61.34 18.91
C PRO A 584 -33.15 62.04 18.33
N LEU A 585 -32.36 61.26 17.56
CA LEU A 585 -31.38 61.66 16.52
C LEU A 585 -30.05 62.34 16.90
N ARG A 586 -28.94 61.75 16.40
CA ARG A 586 -28.01 62.43 15.47
C ARG A 586 -27.00 61.46 14.80
N THR A 587 -26.68 61.74 13.53
CA THR A 587 -25.58 61.15 12.77
C THR A 587 -24.78 62.27 12.08
N PHE A 588 -23.46 62.13 11.94
CA PHE A 588 -22.64 63.00 11.09
C PHE A 588 -21.40 62.27 10.52
N LYS A 589 -20.73 62.86 9.53
CA LYS A 589 -19.80 62.21 8.60
C LYS A 589 -18.32 62.61 8.79
N ARG A 590 -17.43 61.79 8.19
CA ARG A 590 -15.98 62.05 7.98
C ARG A 590 -15.68 63.32 7.16
N GLN A 591 -14.48 63.87 7.36
CA GLN A 591 -13.60 64.34 6.27
C GLN A 591 -12.11 64.24 6.68
N ASP A 592 -11.17 64.33 5.72
CA ASP A 592 -9.77 63.88 5.86
C ASP A 592 -8.73 65.02 5.82
N SER A 593 -7.62 64.87 6.59
CA SER A 593 -6.29 65.41 6.22
C SER A 593 -5.14 64.81 7.05
N MET A 594 -4.03 64.47 6.40
CA MET A 594 -2.73 64.02 6.95
C MET A 594 -1.69 65.18 6.85
N PRO A 595 -0.47 65.17 7.46
CA PRO A 595 0.36 63.98 7.78
C PRO A 595 1.32 64.01 9.02
N GLN A 596 2.06 62.89 9.18
CA GLN A 596 3.35 62.67 9.89
C GLN A 596 3.37 62.39 11.42
N LYS A 597 3.83 61.15 11.74
CA LYS A 597 4.74 60.67 12.82
C LYS A 597 4.69 61.36 14.21
N LEU A 598 4.71 60.64 15.34
CA LEU A 598 5.61 59.50 15.61
C LEU A 598 5.16 58.62 16.80
N GLU A 599 4.59 57.44 16.54
CA GLU A 599 4.85 56.20 17.29
C GLU A 599 4.37 55.01 16.44
N ARG A 600 5.09 53.87 16.46
CA ARG A 600 5.11 52.97 15.30
C ARG A 600 4.30 51.69 15.48
N GLN A 601 3.13 51.66 14.82
CA GLN A 601 2.41 50.44 14.49
C GLN A 601 3.31 49.47 13.69
N LEU A 602 3.13 48.16 13.90
CA LEU A 602 3.88 47.07 13.26
C LEU A 602 4.07 47.30 11.75
N SER A 603 5.29 47.06 11.27
CA SER A 603 5.63 47.23 9.86
C SER A 603 4.94 46.19 8.98
N LYS A 604 4.84 46.52 7.69
CA LYS A 604 4.23 45.66 6.68
C LYS A 604 4.95 44.31 6.55
N ASP A 605 6.24 44.28 6.88
CA ASP A 605 7.11 43.10 6.77
C ASP A 605 7.03 42.22 8.02
N GLU A 606 6.87 42.79 9.22
CA GLU A 606 6.53 42.04 10.45
C GLU A 606 5.16 41.35 10.31
N LEU A 607 4.16 42.07 9.77
CA LEU A 607 2.85 41.51 9.41
C LEU A 607 2.90 40.45 8.29
N LEU A 608 3.93 40.48 7.44
CA LEU A 608 4.17 39.47 6.41
C LEU A 608 4.83 38.22 7.00
N ALA A 609 5.81 38.39 7.89
CA ALA A 609 6.50 37.33 8.61
C ALA A 609 5.52 36.51 9.45
N GLN A 610 4.66 37.17 10.23
CA GLN A 610 3.62 36.50 11.05
C GLN A 610 2.73 35.59 10.17
N LYS A 611 2.24 36.10 9.03
CA LYS A 611 1.40 35.32 8.10
C LYS A 611 2.15 34.19 7.40
N GLN A 612 3.44 34.36 7.08
CA GLN A 612 4.25 33.27 6.51
C GLN A 612 4.50 32.17 7.55
N GLN A 613 4.73 32.53 8.81
CA GLN A 613 4.94 31.59 9.91
C GLN A 613 3.67 30.76 10.21
N GLU A 614 2.49 31.41 10.28
CA GLU A 614 1.20 30.71 10.36
C GLU A 614 0.97 29.75 9.17
N THR A 615 1.36 30.18 7.96
CA THR A 615 1.18 29.38 6.73
C THR A 615 2.10 28.17 6.69
N LEU A 616 3.32 28.27 7.24
CA LEU A 616 4.26 27.15 7.36
C LEU A 616 3.85 26.17 8.47
N ALA A 617 3.38 26.66 9.62
CA ALA A 617 2.82 25.82 10.68
C ALA A 617 1.62 24.98 10.15
N LYS A 618 0.71 25.61 9.39
CA LYS A 618 -0.41 24.91 8.74
C LYS A 618 0.02 23.90 7.66
N LYS A 619 1.19 24.06 7.04
CA LYS A 619 1.74 23.07 6.08
C LYS A 619 2.40 21.87 6.76
N ARG A 620 3.12 22.09 7.87
CA ARG A 620 3.67 21.00 8.72
C ARG A 620 2.56 20.05 9.24
N SER A 621 1.35 20.57 9.45
CA SER A 621 0.17 19.79 9.86
C SER A 621 -0.30 18.71 8.86
N PHE A 622 0.06 18.79 7.58
CA PHE A 622 -0.56 17.93 6.55
C PHE A 622 -0.05 16.48 6.55
N LEU A 623 1.27 16.26 6.65
CA LEU A 623 1.86 14.92 6.62
C LEU A 623 1.60 14.11 7.90
N VAL A 624 1.63 14.75 9.08
CA VAL A 624 1.32 14.11 10.36
C VAL A 624 -0.12 13.57 10.40
N ARG A 625 -1.05 14.27 9.75
CA ARG A 625 -2.46 13.87 9.65
C ARG A 625 -2.68 12.54 8.94
N MET A 626 -1.81 12.16 8.01
CA MET A 626 -1.98 10.96 7.18
C MET A 626 -1.73 9.64 7.95
N VAL A 627 -1.24 9.71 9.19
CA VAL A 627 -0.89 8.54 10.02
C VAL A 627 -1.54 8.60 11.42
N SER A 628 -2.33 9.63 11.75
CA SER A 628 -2.75 9.89 13.14
C SER A 628 -4.15 10.47 13.38
N ASP A 629 -4.98 10.67 12.34
CA ASP A 629 -6.31 11.29 12.48
C ASP A 629 -7.44 10.48 11.81
N PRO A 630 -8.24 9.71 12.57
CA PRO A 630 -9.43 9.03 12.04
C PRO A 630 -10.48 9.98 11.45
N LYS A 631 -10.51 11.25 11.86
CA LYS A 631 -11.57 12.21 11.48
C LYS A 631 -11.41 12.77 10.06
N CYS A 632 -10.41 12.31 9.30
CA CYS A 632 -10.38 12.45 7.84
C CYS A 632 -11.57 11.72 7.16
N TYR A 633 -12.15 10.70 7.80
CA TYR A 633 -13.41 10.08 7.36
C TYR A 633 -14.62 10.83 7.94
N ASN A 634 -15.14 11.81 7.20
CA ASN A 634 -16.40 12.47 7.53
C ASN A 634 -17.42 12.35 6.38
N PRO A 635 -18.43 11.45 6.48
CA PRO A 635 -19.45 11.27 5.44
C PRO A 635 -20.24 12.54 5.09
N LYS A 636 -20.35 13.51 6.01
CA LYS A 636 -21.01 14.80 5.74
C LYS A 636 -20.20 15.67 4.78
N ILE A 637 -18.87 15.58 4.80
CA ILE A 637 -17.98 16.30 3.86
C ILE A 637 -18.05 15.66 2.47
N VAL A 638 -18.08 14.33 2.37
CA VAL A 638 -18.29 13.62 1.08
C VAL A 638 -19.65 14.01 0.46
N ARG A 639 -20.72 14.07 1.27
CA ARG A 639 -22.03 14.61 0.82
C ARG A 639 -21.93 16.06 0.33
N HIS A 640 -21.20 16.93 1.03
CA HIS A 640 -21.04 18.34 0.64
C HIS A 640 -20.24 18.51 -0.65
N LEU A 641 -19.16 17.74 -0.85
CA LEU A 641 -18.36 17.78 -2.08
C LEU A 641 -19.17 17.30 -3.30
N ASN A 642 -19.95 16.23 -3.15
CA ASN A 642 -20.84 15.76 -4.22
C ASN A 642 -21.93 16.79 -4.55
N MET A 643 -22.53 17.44 -3.55
CA MET A 643 -23.49 18.54 -3.76
C MET A 643 -22.87 19.79 -4.40
N ALA A 644 -21.62 20.13 -4.08
CA ALA A 644 -20.90 21.25 -4.69
C ALA A 644 -20.64 21.01 -6.18
N ASN A 645 -20.25 19.79 -6.55
CA ASN A 645 -20.05 19.39 -7.95
C ASN A 645 -21.36 19.42 -8.75
N HIS A 646 -22.47 18.92 -8.19
CA HIS A 646 -23.79 19.04 -8.83
C HIS A 646 -24.23 20.52 -9.03
N ARG A 647 -23.93 21.42 -8.08
CA ARG A 647 -24.23 22.86 -8.26
C ARG A 647 -23.40 23.51 -9.36
N LYS A 648 -22.12 23.17 -9.52
CA LYS A 648 -21.30 23.64 -10.64
C LYS A 648 -21.83 23.14 -11.98
N MET A 649 -22.02 21.82 -12.11
CA MET A 649 -22.53 21.20 -13.33
C MET A 649 -23.91 21.75 -13.73
N SER A 650 -24.77 22.07 -12.75
CA SER A 650 -26.05 22.75 -12.98
C SER A 650 -25.91 24.17 -13.52
N GLN A 651 -24.89 24.94 -13.11
CA GLN A 651 -24.67 26.31 -13.59
C GLN A 651 -24.06 26.34 -14.99
N ASP A 652 -23.14 25.41 -15.29
CA ASP A 652 -22.53 25.31 -16.62
C ASP A 652 -23.54 24.78 -17.66
N LEU A 653 -24.38 23.79 -17.31
CA LEU A 653 -25.52 23.38 -18.16
C LEU A 653 -26.53 24.51 -18.44
N TYR A 654 -26.67 25.47 -17.52
CA TYR A 654 -27.53 26.64 -17.71
C TYR A 654 -26.91 27.66 -18.67
N ARG A 655 -25.57 27.81 -18.63
CA ARG A 655 -24.81 28.64 -19.58
C ARG A 655 -24.88 28.07 -20.99
N ASP A 656 -24.65 26.76 -21.16
CA ASP A 656 -24.71 26.11 -22.48
C ASP A 656 -26.12 26.17 -23.08
N ARG A 657 -27.19 25.99 -22.28
CA ARG A 657 -28.57 26.22 -22.75
C ARG A 657 -28.79 27.66 -23.21
N THR A 658 -28.26 28.65 -22.50
CA THR A 658 -28.38 30.07 -22.87
C THR A 658 -27.63 30.37 -24.17
N MET A 659 -26.43 29.81 -24.35
CA MET A 659 -25.64 29.97 -25.58
C MET A 659 -26.30 29.27 -26.79
N MET A 660 -26.81 28.05 -26.61
CA MET A 660 -27.60 27.34 -27.62
C MET A 660 -28.87 28.10 -28.01
N GLN A 661 -29.59 28.69 -27.05
CA GLN A 661 -30.79 29.49 -27.34
C GLN A 661 -30.46 30.73 -28.17
N ALA A 662 -29.35 31.43 -27.90
CA ALA A 662 -28.90 32.56 -28.69
C ALA A 662 -28.60 32.17 -30.16
N ILE A 663 -27.99 31.01 -30.39
CA ILE A 663 -27.73 30.48 -31.73
C ILE A 663 -29.04 30.10 -32.45
N SER A 664 -30.00 29.50 -31.74
CA SER A 664 -31.27 29.02 -32.32
C SER A 664 -32.22 30.12 -32.83
N HIS A 665 -32.06 31.37 -32.40
CA HIS A 665 -32.91 32.50 -32.84
C HIS A 665 -32.46 33.10 -34.19
N GLY A 666 -31.36 32.60 -34.78
CA GLY A 666 -30.70 33.19 -35.94
C GLY A 666 -31.24 32.83 -37.34
N GLN A 667 -32.28 32.00 -37.49
CA GLN A 667 -32.81 31.66 -38.84
C GLN A 667 -34.24 31.07 -38.86
N ARG A 668 -35.04 31.48 -39.86
CA ARG A 668 -36.37 30.96 -40.28
C ARG A 668 -36.68 31.47 -41.71
N PRO A 669 -37.63 30.87 -42.45
CA PRO A 669 -38.01 29.45 -42.52
C PRO A 669 -38.25 28.96 -43.98
N ASN A 670 -38.58 27.68 -44.19
CA ASN A 670 -39.64 27.33 -45.16
C ASN A 670 -40.28 25.93 -45.01
N ARG A 671 -41.55 25.88 -45.44
CA ARG A 671 -42.56 24.80 -45.59
C ARG A 671 -42.02 23.48 -46.23
N LEU A 672 -42.58 22.25 -46.07
CA LEU A 672 -43.93 21.66 -45.80
C LEU A 672 -43.76 20.29 -45.04
N SER A 673 -44.71 19.37 -44.72
CA SER A 673 -46.18 19.17 -44.91
C SER A 673 -46.81 18.16 -43.88
N GLN A 674 -48.15 18.06 -43.93
CA GLN A 674 -49.14 17.05 -43.46
C GLN A 674 -48.89 15.55 -43.86
N SER A 675 -49.56 14.48 -43.34
CA SER A 675 -50.44 14.23 -42.14
C SER A 675 -50.70 12.67 -41.92
N PRO A 676 -51.73 12.11 -41.22
CA PRO A 676 -51.48 11.15 -40.10
C PRO A 676 -52.40 9.86 -40.06
N ILE A 677 -52.71 9.34 -38.83
CA ILE A 677 -53.68 8.25 -38.43
C ILE A 677 -53.06 6.83 -38.37
N GLY A 678 -53.30 5.95 -37.37
CA GLY A 678 -53.98 6.06 -36.05
C GLY A 678 -54.36 4.69 -35.40
N THR A 679 -54.50 4.65 -34.05
CA THR A 679 -55.40 3.80 -33.17
C THR A 679 -55.77 2.31 -33.49
N SER A 680 -56.00 1.36 -32.55
CA SER A 680 -55.79 1.23 -31.08
C SER A 680 -56.37 -0.10 -30.48
N LEU A 681 -55.80 -0.60 -29.36
CA LEU A 681 -56.45 -1.32 -28.21
C LEU A 681 -56.90 -2.83 -28.23
N ASN A 682 -56.74 -3.47 -27.04
CA ASN A 682 -57.53 -4.54 -26.35
C ASN A 682 -57.19 -6.07 -26.39
N TRP A 683 -56.50 -6.54 -25.32
CA TRP A 683 -56.91 -7.39 -24.16
C TRP A 683 -57.65 -8.78 -24.25
N GLU A 684 -57.50 -9.54 -23.14
CA GLU A 684 -58.16 -10.82 -22.68
C GLU A 684 -57.64 -12.15 -23.32
N THR A 685 -56.98 -13.09 -22.61
CA THR A 685 -57.37 -14.12 -21.58
C THR A 685 -58.20 -15.30 -22.14
N GLU A 686 -58.02 -16.59 -21.79
CA GLU A 686 -57.33 -17.25 -20.65
C GLU A 686 -56.83 -18.71 -21.01
N ASP A 687 -56.59 -19.57 -19.99
CA ASP A 687 -56.45 -21.06 -19.99
C ASP A 687 -55.10 -21.85 -20.24
N GLU A 688 -54.73 -22.56 -19.15
CA GLU A 688 -54.15 -23.92 -18.96
C GLU A 688 -52.79 -24.42 -19.54
N ASP A 689 -51.87 -24.66 -18.60
CA ASP A 689 -50.94 -25.81 -18.44
C ASP A 689 -50.16 -26.43 -19.63
N ARG A 690 -48.84 -26.17 -19.62
CA ARG A 690 -47.82 -27.21 -19.90
C ARG A 690 -46.45 -26.91 -19.29
N ILE A 691 -45.88 -27.89 -18.59
CA ILE A 691 -44.53 -27.81 -18.00
C ILE A 691 -43.48 -28.06 -19.09
N VAL A 692 -42.75 -27.01 -19.49
CA VAL A 692 -41.41 -27.08 -20.10
C VAL A 692 -40.56 -25.98 -19.47
N ALA A 693 -39.30 -26.29 -19.14
CA ALA A 693 -38.39 -25.32 -18.53
C ALA A 693 -37.68 -24.48 -19.61
N GLU A 694 -37.92 -23.16 -19.63
CA GLU A 694 -37.13 -22.25 -20.46
C GLU A 694 -36.95 -20.85 -19.84
N VAL A 695 -35.95 -20.16 -20.36
CA VAL A 695 -35.31 -18.92 -19.89
C VAL A 695 -36.29 -17.77 -19.55
N GLN A 696 -36.07 -17.07 -18.44
CA GLN A 696 -36.48 -15.66 -18.28
C GLN A 696 -35.29 -14.72 -18.04
N THR A 697 -34.93 -13.97 -19.09
CA THR A 697 -34.05 -12.80 -19.01
C THR A 697 -34.85 -11.59 -18.53
N GLY A 698 -34.72 -11.24 -17.25
CA GLY A 698 -35.32 -10.03 -16.69
C GLY A 698 -34.65 -8.74 -17.18
N VAL A 699 -35.07 -8.25 -18.35
CA VAL A 699 -34.67 -6.94 -18.90
C VAL A 699 -35.93 -6.11 -19.15
N GLN A 700 -36.27 -5.22 -18.24
CA GLN A 700 -37.19 -4.12 -18.53
C GLN A 700 -36.45 -3.03 -19.32
N THR A 701 -37.09 -2.51 -20.37
CA THR A 701 -36.55 -1.47 -21.23
C THR A 701 -36.67 -0.10 -20.54
N PRO A 702 -35.72 0.85 -20.68
CA PRO A 702 -35.71 2.07 -19.88
C PRO A 702 -36.75 3.12 -20.31
N LEU A 703 -37.17 3.92 -19.33
CA LEU A 703 -37.63 5.32 -19.47
C LEU A 703 -36.54 6.26 -18.91
#